data_AF-A0A8C2FUU5-F1
#
_entry.id   AF-A0A8C2FUU5-F1
#
_cell.length_a   1.000
_cell.length_b   1.000
_cell.length_c   1.000
_cell.angle_alpha   90.00
_cell.angle_beta   90.00
_cell.angle_gamma   90.00
#
_symmetry.space_group_name_H-M   'P 1'
#
loop_
_entity.id
_entity.type
_entity.pdbx_description
1 polymer ?
#
loop_
_entity_poly.entity_id
_entity_poly.type
_entity_poly.pdbx_seq_one_letter_code
_entity_poly.pdbx_strand_id
1 'polypeptide(L)'
;FSVLGLCECFNIDVKRPRIFSGPEDALFGFSVLQHENNGEKSILVGAPWDGPQNNRKGDIYKCIVGDETNSNCSKVNLGIGSTLCTGICASVTNDMEPKDIIAPTAQRCTTYMDIVIVLDGSNSIYPWYEVQNFLSNILSKFHISPEQMQVGVLQYGEISVHEWSLRDYQTTQDVVEAAKNISRQEGRETRTAYAIQMACTEAFSPDRGAREGATKVMIVVTDGESHDGEDLPDSLAECEKRNITRYAIAVLGHYIRRQQDPETFINEIKYIASDPDEKYFFNVTDEAALNDIVDALGDRIFSLEGTLGYNESAFLMEMSQIGFSTHILDDGILFGMVGAYDWEGGVLKESKAGQLKPSREAFEKEFPLELKNHAAYLGYTVSSVIVGDWRRLYVAGAPRFKHKGKVILFDLTPEGDVIITQALNGEQIGSYFGSEVCVVDVDQDGITDILLIAAPMFLGAGNKETGKVYDGFAPNGTLHSQKKAQDARFGYAMAVAPDLNHDGYADLLVGAPLEDDHQGALYIYHGDEYYIIPQYKQRIPGSSLSSGLQYFGRSLSALLDLDGDELLDLAVGAQGTAVLLKYSMPHYSLVVALMCSCRQQPYVIRSPRRRLAVEVQLQNRLENAYNTSLTLHYSKNLHFSSLSIRVPIECTALSSNSHSCNVSYPVFRSQSKVSL
;
A
#
# COMPACT_ATOMS: atom_id res chain seq x y z
N PHE A 1 23.39 -10.32 -55.13
CA PHE A 1 23.15 -8.97 -54.58
C PHE A 1 21.82 -9.02 -53.88
N SER A 2 21.80 -8.84 -52.57
CA SER A 2 20.57 -8.72 -51.76
C SER A 2 20.59 -7.32 -51.15
N VAL A 3 19.49 -6.59 -51.33
CA VAL A 3 19.16 -5.43 -50.50
C VAL A 3 18.06 -5.91 -49.60
N LEU A 4 18.39 -6.16 -48.34
CA LEU A 4 17.40 -6.38 -47.30
C LEU A 4 17.15 -5.00 -46.67
N GLY A 5 15.90 -4.54 -46.78
CA GLY A 5 15.41 -3.42 -45.98
C GLY A 5 14.74 -4.00 -44.75
N LEU A 6 15.28 -3.73 -43.57
CA LEU A 6 14.61 -3.98 -42.29
C LEU A 6 13.92 -2.69 -41.89
N CYS A 7 12.64 -2.79 -41.54
CA CYS A 7 11.82 -1.69 -41.04
C CYS A 7 11.55 -1.98 -39.57
N GLU A 8 12.11 -1.17 -38.67
CA GLU A 8 11.89 -1.28 -37.23
C GLU A 8 10.85 -0.25 -36.81
N CYS A 9 9.80 -0.73 -36.16
CA CYS A 9 8.64 0.04 -35.76
C CYS A 9 7.73 -0.82 -34.89
N PHE A 10 7.16 -0.19 -33.87
CA PHE A 10 6.24 -0.84 -32.96
C PHE A 10 4.95 0.00 -32.87
N ASN A 11 3.85 -0.63 -32.48
CA ASN A 11 2.61 0.08 -32.20
C ASN A 11 1.73 -0.74 -31.25
N ILE A 12 1.25 -0.10 -30.19
CA ILE A 12 0.12 -0.60 -29.43
C ILE A 12 -1.19 -0.18 -30.10
N ASP A 13 -2.09 -1.13 -30.34
CA ASP A 13 -3.43 -0.87 -30.91
C ASP A 13 -4.30 -0.11 -29.92
N VAL A 14 -4.37 1.20 -30.13
CA VAL A 14 -5.24 2.12 -29.39
C VAL A 14 -6.62 2.28 -30.03
N LYS A 15 -6.86 1.70 -31.21
CA LYS A 15 -8.12 1.85 -31.96
C LYS A 15 -9.16 0.81 -31.57
N ARG A 16 -8.71 -0.38 -31.19
CA ARG A 16 -9.59 -1.47 -30.74
C ARG A 16 -9.19 -1.96 -29.34
N PRO A 17 -9.22 -1.09 -28.32
CA PRO A 17 -9.00 -1.53 -26.96
C PRO A 17 -10.13 -2.46 -26.53
N ARG A 18 -9.79 -3.46 -25.71
CA ARG A 18 -10.81 -4.27 -25.05
C ARG A 18 -11.00 -3.75 -23.63
N ILE A 19 -12.20 -3.24 -23.34
CA ILE A 19 -12.51 -2.60 -22.06
C ILE A 19 -13.43 -3.51 -21.26
N PHE A 20 -13.00 -3.83 -20.05
CA PHE A 20 -13.73 -4.57 -19.04
C PHE A 20 -14.28 -3.58 -18.03
N SER A 21 -15.59 -3.61 -17.77
CA SER A 21 -16.23 -2.68 -16.83
C SER A 21 -16.64 -3.41 -15.56
N GLY A 22 -16.52 -2.73 -14.42
CA GLY A 22 -16.96 -3.22 -13.11
C GLY A 22 -17.53 -2.10 -12.25
N PRO A 23 -17.89 -2.38 -10.99
CA PRO A 23 -18.50 -1.39 -10.11
C PRO A 23 -17.51 -0.28 -9.74
N GLU A 24 -17.85 0.95 -10.10
CA GLU A 24 -17.00 2.12 -9.88
C GLU A 24 -16.84 2.44 -8.39
N ASP A 25 -17.92 2.30 -7.62
CA ASP A 25 -17.94 2.53 -6.17
C ASP A 25 -17.16 1.49 -5.37
N ALA A 26 -16.86 0.34 -5.99
CA ALA A 26 -15.97 -0.69 -5.46
C ALA A 26 -14.49 -0.42 -5.75
N LEU A 27 -14.18 0.67 -6.47
CA LEU A 27 -12.85 1.01 -6.99
C LEU A 27 -12.28 -0.08 -7.92
N PHE A 28 -13.14 -0.76 -8.67
CA PHE A 28 -12.72 -1.75 -9.68
C PHE A 28 -11.64 -1.16 -10.60
N GLY A 29 -10.62 -1.96 -10.92
CA GLY A 29 -9.43 -1.52 -11.67
C GLY A 29 -8.32 -0.96 -10.78
N PHE A 30 -8.40 -1.13 -9.45
CA PHE A 30 -7.36 -0.68 -8.52
C PHE A 30 -6.02 -1.34 -8.80
N SER A 31 -6.04 -2.67 -8.92
CA SER A 31 -4.91 -3.49 -9.34
C SER A 31 -5.34 -4.37 -10.50
N VAL A 32 -4.42 -4.66 -11.41
CA VAL A 32 -4.61 -5.59 -12.52
C VAL A 32 -3.44 -6.56 -12.58
N LEU A 33 -3.73 -7.81 -12.91
CA LEU A 33 -2.73 -8.85 -13.11
C LEU A 33 -3.18 -9.76 -14.24
N GLN A 34 -2.31 -10.00 -15.21
CA GLN A 34 -2.57 -10.98 -16.26
C GLN A 34 -2.42 -12.41 -15.70
N HIS A 35 -3.36 -13.29 -16.04
CA HIS A 35 -3.42 -14.65 -15.51
C HIS A 35 -3.79 -15.65 -16.61
N GLU A 36 -3.01 -16.72 -16.72
CA GLU A 36 -3.28 -17.84 -17.60
C GLU A 36 -3.34 -19.15 -16.81
N ASN A 37 -4.35 -19.97 -17.08
CA ASN A 37 -4.46 -21.30 -16.51
C ASN A 37 -5.04 -22.30 -17.52
N ASN A 38 -4.30 -23.39 -17.79
CA ASN A 38 -4.70 -24.44 -18.74
C ASN A 38 -5.16 -23.89 -20.11
N GLY A 39 -4.54 -22.80 -20.58
CA GLY A 39 -4.88 -22.12 -21.84
C GLY A 39 -6.06 -21.13 -21.74
N GLU A 40 -6.73 -21.02 -20.59
CA GLU A 40 -7.69 -19.94 -20.35
C GLU A 40 -6.95 -18.67 -19.93
N LYS A 41 -6.99 -17.67 -20.80
CA LYS A 41 -6.36 -16.37 -20.61
C LYS A 41 -7.35 -15.39 -19.98
N SER A 42 -6.93 -14.71 -18.91
CA SER A 42 -7.80 -13.84 -18.11
C SER A 42 -7.03 -12.68 -17.49
N ILE A 43 -7.77 -11.67 -17.03
CA ILE A 43 -7.24 -10.56 -16.24
C ILE A 43 -7.89 -10.64 -14.86
N LEU A 44 -7.06 -10.67 -13.82
CA LEU A 44 -7.49 -10.50 -12.44
C LEU A 44 -7.53 -9.01 -12.12
N VAL A 45 -8.64 -8.54 -11.55
CA VAL A 45 -8.87 -7.13 -11.24
C VAL A 45 -9.26 -6.97 -9.78
N GLY A 46 -8.49 -6.17 -9.04
CA GLY A 46 -8.79 -5.82 -7.65
C GLY A 46 -9.84 -4.71 -7.55
N ALA A 47 -10.77 -4.89 -6.62
CA ALA A 47 -11.81 -3.93 -6.26
C ALA A 47 -11.84 -3.80 -4.72
N PRO A 48 -10.97 -2.98 -4.11
CA PRO A 48 -10.72 -2.98 -2.67
C PRO A 48 -11.89 -2.47 -1.82
N TRP A 49 -12.92 -1.85 -2.42
CA TRP A 49 -14.03 -1.23 -1.70
C TRP A 49 -15.39 -1.83 -2.06
N ASP A 50 -15.41 -3.11 -2.40
CA ASP A 50 -16.62 -3.87 -2.76
C ASP A 50 -17.39 -4.36 -1.52
N GLY A 51 -18.71 -4.53 -1.68
CA GLY A 51 -19.62 -5.06 -0.66
C GLY A 51 -20.75 -4.10 -0.24
N PRO A 52 -21.64 -4.55 0.66
CA PRO A 52 -22.73 -3.72 1.18
C PRO A 52 -22.18 -2.54 1.99
N GLN A 53 -22.90 -1.41 2.01
CA GLN A 53 -22.44 -0.13 2.59
C GLN A 53 -21.88 -0.26 4.03
N ASN A 54 -22.43 -1.16 4.85
CA ASN A 54 -22.05 -1.30 6.26
C ASN A 54 -20.90 -2.30 6.48
N ASN A 55 -20.38 -2.96 5.43
CA ASN A 55 -19.38 -4.03 5.57
C ASN A 55 -18.62 -4.28 4.26
N ARG A 56 -18.02 -3.22 3.70
CA ARG A 56 -17.18 -3.32 2.49
C ARG A 56 -15.84 -3.97 2.86
N LYS A 57 -15.42 -5.00 2.09
CA LYS A 57 -14.24 -5.83 2.41
C LYS A 57 -13.26 -6.02 1.26
N GLY A 58 -13.63 -5.53 0.07
CA GLY A 58 -12.85 -5.72 -1.15
C GLY A 58 -13.07 -7.11 -1.78
N ASP A 59 -12.93 -7.18 -3.09
CA ASP A 59 -13.08 -8.41 -3.88
C ASP A 59 -12.05 -8.45 -5.02
N ILE A 60 -11.84 -9.65 -5.57
CA ILE A 60 -11.08 -9.89 -6.79
C ILE A 60 -12.05 -10.35 -7.88
N TYR A 61 -11.93 -9.79 -9.07
CA TYR A 61 -12.70 -10.18 -10.25
C TYR A 61 -11.80 -10.90 -11.23
N LYS A 62 -12.32 -11.95 -11.85
CA LYS A 62 -11.70 -12.63 -12.98
C LYS A 62 -12.45 -12.26 -14.25
N CYS A 63 -11.73 -11.65 -15.19
CA CYS A 63 -12.23 -11.19 -16.47
C CYS A 63 -11.65 -12.05 -17.59
N ILE A 64 -12.46 -12.91 -18.21
CA ILE A 64 -11.99 -13.85 -19.22
C ILE A 64 -11.76 -13.12 -20.55
N VAL A 65 -10.63 -13.38 -21.19
CA VAL A 65 -10.26 -12.83 -22.50
C VAL A 65 -10.71 -13.84 -23.58
N GLY A 66 -11.99 -13.84 -23.96
CA GLY A 66 -12.55 -14.71 -25.03
C GLY A 66 -12.61 -14.05 -26.41
N ASP A 67 -13.19 -14.67 -27.44
CA ASP A 67 -13.35 -14.04 -28.78
C ASP A 67 -14.41 -12.92 -28.84
N GLU A 68 -15.35 -12.89 -27.88
CA GLU A 68 -16.48 -11.94 -27.90
C GLU A 68 -16.18 -10.60 -27.22
N THR A 69 -16.74 -9.51 -27.78
CA THR A 69 -16.59 -8.13 -27.28
C THR A 69 -17.21 -7.88 -25.90
N ASN A 70 -18.06 -8.79 -25.42
CA ASN A 70 -18.76 -8.68 -24.14
C ASN A 70 -18.07 -9.56 -23.09
N SER A 71 -16.91 -9.10 -22.62
CA SER A 71 -16.12 -9.84 -21.67
C SER A 71 -16.77 -9.78 -20.27
N ASN A 72 -17.21 -10.92 -19.76
CA ASN A 72 -17.85 -11.00 -18.44
C ASN A 72 -16.78 -11.08 -17.34
N CYS A 73 -16.83 -10.16 -16.38
CA CYS A 73 -16.00 -10.20 -15.18
C CYS A 73 -16.82 -10.80 -14.04
N SER A 74 -16.35 -11.89 -13.45
CA SER A 74 -17.00 -12.57 -12.33
C SER A 74 -16.18 -12.43 -11.06
N LYS A 75 -16.86 -12.24 -9.92
CA LYS A 75 -16.21 -12.26 -8.60
C LYS A 75 -15.56 -13.62 -8.34
N VAL A 76 -14.36 -13.59 -7.79
CA VAL A 76 -13.64 -14.77 -7.28
C VAL A 76 -14.01 -14.95 -5.82
N ASN A 77 -14.75 -16.01 -5.50
CA ASN A 77 -15.11 -16.31 -4.12
C ASN A 77 -13.92 -16.94 -3.40
N LEU A 78 -13.10 -16.13 -2.75
CA LEU A 78 -11.91 -16.59 -2.04
C LEU A 78 -12.19 -17.28 -0.70
N GLY A 79 -13.46 -17.40 -0.28
CA GLY A 79 -13.84 -18.16 0.92
C GLY A 79 -13.17 -17.72 2.23
N ILE A 80 -12.53 -16.54 2.25
CA ILE A 80 -11.76 -16.05 3.38
C ILE A 80 -12.77 -15.66 4.47
N GLY A 81 -12.86 -16.51 5.50
CA GLY A 81 -13.65 -16.24 6.70
C GLY A 81 -13.20 -14.94 7.38
N SER A 82 -14.13 -14.26 8.05
CA SER A 82 -13.84 -13.03 8.78
C SER A 82 -12.98 -13.30 10.02
N THR A 83 -11.67 -13.38 9.83
CA THR A 83 -10.70 -13.36 10.93
C THR A 83 -10.25 -11.91 11.11
N LEU A 84 -10.40 -11.36 12.31
CA LEU A 84 -9.81 -10.05 12.63
C LEU A 84 -8.29 -10.21 12.64
N CYS A 85 -7.63 -9.70 11.61
CA CYS A 85 -6.19 -9.68 11.48
C CYS A 85 -5.79 -8.36 10.79
N THR A 86 -4.62 -7.83 11.12
CA THR A 86 -4.11 -6.56 10.57
C THR A 86 -3.73 -6.68 9.09
N GLY A 87 -3.49 -7.90 8.61
CA GLY A 87 -3.25 -8.24 7.22
C GLY A 87 -3.41 -9.74 6.97
N ILE A 88 -4.06 -10.11 5.87
CA ILE A 88 -4.28 -11.49 5.45
C ILE A 88 -3.91 -11.60 3.98
N CYS A 89 -3.02 -12.53 3.67
CA CYS A 89 -2.70 -12.94 2.31
C CYS A 89 -3.33 -14.32 2.08
N ALA A 90 -3.71 -14.63 0.84
CA ALA A 90 -4.20 -15.94 0.46
C ALA A 90 -3.36 -16.48 -0.69
N SER A 91 -2.81 -17.67 -0.52
CA SER A 91 -2.27 -18.43 -1.64
C SER A 91 -3.43 -19.14 -2.33
N VAL A 92 -3.53 -18.96 -3.64
CA VAL A 92 -4.56 -19.58 -4.48
C VAL A 92 -3.92 -20.53 -5.49
N THR A 93 -4.67 -21.55 -5.89
CA THR A 93 -4.31 -22.41 -7.02
C THR A 93 -4.47 -21.66 -8.34
N ASN A 94 -4.00 -22.23 -9.45
CA ASN A 94 -4.20 -21.64 -10.78
C ASN A 94 -5.68 -21.51 -11.15
N ASP A 95 -6.53 -22.37 -10.59
CA ASP A 95 -8.00 -22.33 -10.72
C ASP A 95 -8.66 -21.26 -9.83
N MET A 96 -7.85 -20.44 -9.14
CA MET A 96 -8.29 -19.42 -8.16
C MET A 96 -9.01 -20.02 -6.95
N GLU A 97 -8.75 -21.27 -6.62
CA GLU A 97 -9.24 -21.90 -5.40
C GLU A 97 -8.31 -21.56 -4.23
N PRO A 98 -8.84 -21.21 -3.05
CA PRO A 98 -8.02 -20.93 -1.87
C PRO A 98 -7.24 -22.18 -1.48
N LYS A 99 -5.92 -22.07 -1.45
CA LYS A 99 -5.04 -23.15 -1.02
C LYS A 99 -4.73 -23.02 0.46
N ASP A 100 -4.11 -21.91 0.84
CA ASP A 100 -3.66 -21.64 2.19
C ASP A 100 -3.90 -20.16 2.53
N ILE A 101 -4.40 -19.89 3.74
CA ILE A 101 -4.43 -18.54 4.28
C ILE A 101 -3.08 -18.25 4.91
N ILE A 102 -2.39 -17.26 4.38
CA ILE A 102 -1.14 -16.74 4.91
C ILE A 102 -1.51 -15.53 5.77
N ALA A 103 -1.66 -15.77 7.08
CA ALA A 103 -1.88 -14.73 8.07
C ALA A 103 -0.64 -14.65 8.98
N PRO A 104 0.40 -13.90 8.60
CA PRO A 104 1.69 -13.92 9.29
C PRO A 104 1.60 -13.35 10.71
N THR A 105 0.55 -12.58 10.98
CA THR A 105 0.26 -11.88 12.23
C THR A 105 -1.14 -12.21 12.70
N ALA A 106 -1.53 -13.49 12.71
CA ALA A 106 -2.54 -13.95 13.65
C ALA A 106 -2.01 -13.77 15.09
N GLN A 107 -1.78 -12.51 15.47
CA GLN A 107 -1.43 -12.08 16.81
C GLN A 107 -2.70 -12.33 17.60
N ARG A 108 -2.74 -13.51 18.24
CA ARG A 108 -3.69 -13.73 19.32
C ARG A 108 -3.50 -12.58 20.28
N CYS A 109 -4.56 -11.85 20.60
CA CYS A 109 -4.51 -10.76 21.56
C CYS A 109 -3.95 -11.33 22.88
N THR A 110 -2.68 -11.06 23.17
CA THR A 110 -1.97 -11.62 24.34
C THR A 110 -1.85 -10.61 25.47
N THR A 111 -2.77 -9.66 25.56
CA THR A 111 -2.88 -8.75 26.70
C THR A 111 -4.17 -9.05 27.44
N TYR A 112 -4.03 -9.79 28.54
CA TYR A 112 -5.11 -9.98 29.50
C TYR A 112 -5.33 -8.65 30.25
N MET A 113 -6.59 -8.23 30.43
CA MET A 113 -6.89 -7.04 31.22
C MET A 113 -7.85 -7.34 32.36
N ASP A 114 -7.49 -6.88 33.55
CA ASP A 114 -8.34 -6.93 34.73
C ASP A 114 -8.80 -5.51 35.05
N ILE A 115 -10.10 -5.27 34.95
CA ILE A 115 -10.69 -3.95 35.16
C ILE A 115 -11.50 -3.97 36.46
N VAL A 116 -11.23 -3.05 37.36
CA VAL A 116 -12.05 -2.85 38.57
C VAL A 116 -12.64 -1.45 38.54
N ILE A 117 -13.97 -1.37 38.54
CA ILE A 117 -14.69 -0.10 38.58
C ILE A 117 -15.04 0.20 40.05
N VAL A 118 -14.55 1.33 40.55
CA VAL A 118 -14.77 1.84 41.91
C VAL A 118 -15.81 2.95 41.83
N LEU A 119 -17.02 2.66 42.32
CA LEU A 119 -18.20 3.49 42.15
C LEU A 119 -18.65 4.12 43.45
N ASP A 120 -18.82 5.43 43.43
CA ASP A 120 -19.44 6.17 44.52
C ASP A 120 -20.95 5.86 44.59
N GLY A 121 -21.37 5.25 45.69
CA GLY A 121 -22.76 4.89 46.02
C GLY A 121 -23.38 5.80 47.08
N SER A 122 -22.76 6.96 47.35
CA SER A 122 -23.22 7.91 48.36
C SER A 122 -24.56 8.57 47.99
N ASN A 123 -25.11 9.34 48.94
CA ASN A 123 -26.40 10.01 48.74
C ASN A 123 -26.36 11.19 47.76
N SER A 124 -25.18 11.70 47.39
CA SER A 124 -25.03 12.83 46.46
C SER A 124 -25.25 12.44 45.01
N ILE A 125 -24.87 11.21 44.62
CA ILE A 125 -25.15 10.68 43.29
C ILE A 125 -26.65 10.41 43.12
N TYR A 126 -27.28 11.27 42.31
CA TYR A 126 -28.68 11.15 41.98
C TYR A 126 -29.00 11.81 40.63
N PRO A 127 -29.69 11.11 39.71
CA PRO A 127 -30.37 9.82 39.93
C PRO A 127 -29.49 8.59 39.63
N TRP A 128 -29.61 7.53 40.45
CA TRP A 128 -28.77 6.32 40.36
C TRP A 128 -28.86 5.57 39.02
N TYR A 129 -30.00 5.64 38.34
CA TYR A 129 -30.19 4.91 37.08
C TYR A 129 -29.23 5.38 35.97
N GLU A 130 -28.68 6.61 36.05
CA GLU A 130 -27.69 7.08 35.08
C GLU A 130 -26.34 6.37 35.26
N VAL A 131 -25.95 6.04 36.50
CA VAL A 131 -24.77 5.21 36.78
C VAL A 131 -24.98 3.79 36.29
N GLN A 132 -26.19 3.22 36.46
CA GLN A 132 -26.54 1.90 35.91
C GLN A 132 -26.44 1.89 34.38
N ASN A 133 -26.96 2.94 33.72
CA ASN A 133 -26.87 3.10 32.27
C ASN A 133 -25.41 3.20 31.82
N PHE A 134 -24.63 4.08 32.45
CA PHE A 134 -23.20 4.24 32.18
C PHE A 134 -22.45 2.90 32.28
N LEU A 135 -22.62 2.16 33.38
CA LEU A 135 -22.03 0.83 33.56
C LEU A 135 -22.46 -0.14 32.47
N SER A 136 -23.76 -0.23 32.18
CA SER A 136 -24.25 -1.15 31.15
C SER A 136 -23.69 -0.80 29.75
N ASN A 137 -23.55 0.49 29.45
CA ASN A 137 -23.05 0.98 28.17
C ASN A 137 -21.54 0.76 28.03
N ILE A 138 -20.74 1.09 29.04
CA ILE A 138 -19.28 0.85 28.99
C ILE A 138 -18.96 -0.65 28.98
N LEU A 139 -19.64 -1.46 29.78
CA LEU A 139 -19.41 -2.90 29.85
C LEU A 139 -19.83 -3.59 28.55
N SER A 140 -20.84 -3.07 27.83
CA SER A 140 -21.24 -3.59 26.52
C SER A 140 -20.19 -3.37 25.42
N LYS A 141 -19.26 -2.42 25.62
CA LYS A 141 -18.15 -2.16 24.70
C LYS A 141 -16.99 -3.12 24.93
N PHE A 142 -16.85 -3.68 26.12
CA PHE A 142 -15.76 -4.60 26.48
C PHE A 142 -16.04 -6.03 26.01
N HIS A 143 -14.97 -6.73 25.60
CA HIS A 143 -15.04 -8.16 25.30
C HIS A 143 -14.67 -8.98 26.54
N ILE A 144 -15.67 -9.21 27.40
CA ILE A 144 -15.49 -9.91 28.68
C ILE A 144 -15.43 -11.42 28.43
N SER A 145 -14.27 -12.01 28.73
CA SER A 145 -14.00 -13.45 28.66
C SER A 145 -12.84 -13.84 29.59
N PRO A 146 -12.78 -15.09 30.09
CA PRO A 146 -11.65 -15.57 30.88
C PRO A 146 -10.30 -15.40 30.17
N GLU A 147 -10.29 -15.43 28.84
CA GLU A 147 -9.12 -15.34 27.98
C GLU A 147 -8.74 -13.91 27.57
N GLN A 148 -9.57 -12.89 27.84
CA GLN A 148 -9.27 -11.50 27.47
C GLN A 148 -9.50 -10.53 28.64
N MET A 149 -10.73 -10.04 28.83
CA MET A 149 -11.05 -9.06 29.87
C MET A 149 -11.87 -9.67 31.01
N GLN A 150 -11.47 -9.36 32.25
CA GLN A 150 -12.25 -9.65 33.46
C GLN A 150 -12.63 -8.35 34.14
N VAL A 151 -13.86 -8.25 34.65
CA VAL A 151 -14.37 -7.01 35.25
C VAL A 151 -14.95 -7.26 36.64
N GLY A 152 -14.48 -6.48 37.62
CA GLY A 152 -15.02 -6.41 38.96
C GLY A 152 -15.61 -5.03 39.25
N VAL A 153 -16.57 -4.97 40.17
CA VAL A 153 -17.18 -3.71 40.61
C VAL A 153 -17.15 -3.62 42.13
N LEU A 154 -16.61 -2.51 42.62
CA LEU A 154 -16.58 -2.13 44.03
C LEU A 154 -17.38 -0.86 44.19
N GLN A 155 -18.42 -0.91 45.03
CA GLN A 155 -19.22 0.26 45.37
C GLN A 155 -18.81 0.76 46.76
N TYR A 156 -18.73 2.07 46.96
CA TYR A 156 -18.33 2.66 48.24
C TYR A 156 -19.18 3.87 48.66
N GLY A 157 -19.14 4.18 49.94
CA GLY A 157 -19.79 5.34 50.56
C GLY A 157 -19.29 5.47 51.99
N GLU A 158 -20.13 5.16 52.97
CA GLU A 158 -19.70 4.98 54.36
C GLU A 158 -18.97 3.64 54.57
N ILE A 159 -19.34 2.62 53.79
CA ILE A 159 -18.69 1.31 53.72
C ILE A 159 -18.37 0.97 52.26
N SER A 160 -17.36 0.12 52.06
CA SER A 160 -16.98 -0.38 50.73
C SER A 160 -17.41 -1.83 50.57
N VAL A 161 -18.06 -2.16 49.46
CA VAL A 161 -18.62 -3.48 49.17
C VAL A 161 -18.22 -3.89 47.76
N HIS A 162 -17.76 -5.14 47.62
CA HIS A 162 -17.60 -5.75 46.30
C HIS A 162 -18.95 -6.25 45.80
N GLU A 163 -19.52 -5.57 44.80
CA GLU A 163 -20.75 -6.01 44.15
C GLU A 163 -20.51 -7.31 43.39
N TRP A 164 -19.35 -7.40 42.73
CA TRP A 164 -18.79 -8.65 42.21
C TRP A 164 -17.28 -8.56 41.99
N SER A 165 -16.65 -9.72 41.94
CA SER A 165 -15.21 -9.91 41.73
C SER A 165 -14.90 -10.26 40.27
N LEU A 166 -13.62 -10.19 39.89
CA LEU A 166 -13.14 -10.44 38.52
C LEU A 166 -13.51 -11.84 37.97
N ARG A 167 -13.71 -12.81 38.86
CA ARG A 167 -14.07 -14.19 38.50
C ARG A 167 -15.57 -14.48 38.40
N ASP A 168 -16.42 -13.59 38.92
CA ASP A 168 -17.83 -13.92 39.19
C ASP A 168 -18.65 -14.00 37.90
N TYR A 169 -18.27 -13.20 36.89
CA TYR A 169 -18.89 -13.20 35.58
C TYR A 169 -17.84 -13.37 34.48
N GLN A 170 -18.17 -14.20 33.49
CA GLN A 170 -17.24 -14.59 32.43
C GLN A 170 -17.70 -14.18 31.03
N THR A 171 -18.90 -13.61 30.88
CA THR A 171 -19.42 -13.16 29.59
C THR A 171 -19.92 -11.73 29.66
N THR A 172 -19.89 -11.04 28.52
CA THR A 172 -20.37 -9.65 28.41
C THR A 172 -21.86 -9.53 28.72
N GLN A 173 -22.66 -10.53 28.33
CA GLN A 173 -24.11 -10.52 28.56
C GLN A 173 -24.43 -10.57 30.07
N ASP A 174 -23.78 -11.47 30.80
CA ASP A 174 -24.02 -11.66 32.24
C ASP A 174 -23.63 -10.41 33.04
N VAL A 175 -22.48 -9.80 32.71
CA VAL A 175 -22.00 -8.58 33.38
C VAL A 175 -22.92 -7.40 33.11
N VAL A 176 -23.40 -7.23 31.87
CA VAL A 176 -24.33 -6.15 31.52
C VAL A 176 -25.68 -6.32 32.22
N GLU A 177 -26.16 -7.55 32.39
CA GLU A 177 -27.38 -7.83 33.15
C GLU A 177 -27.19 -7.57 34.65
N ALA A 178 -26.05 -7.95 35.22
CA ALA A 178 -25.70 -7.64 36.60
C ALA A 178 -25.62 -6.13 36.85
N ALA A 179 -24.99 -5.38 35.94
CA ALA A 179 -24.86 -3.93 36.01
C ALA A 179 -26.22 -3.19 35.96
N LYS A 180 -27.23 -3.73 35.28
CA LYS A 180 -28.58 -3.15 35.28
C LYS A 180 -29.33 -3.34 36.59
N ASN A 181 -28.96 -4.37 37.36
CA ASN A 181 -29.63 -4.74 38.61
C ASN A 181 -28.88 -4.28 39.87
N ILE A 182 -27.75 -3.58 39.73
CA ILE A 182 -26.95 -3.07 40.84
C ILE A 182 -27.75 -2.02 41.65
N SER A 183 -27.91 -2.26 42.95
CA SER A 183 -28.55 -1.32 43.86
C SER A 183 -27.54 -0.37 44.49
N ARG A 184 -27.96 0.88 44.71
CA ARG A 184 -27.16 1.85 45.45
C ARG A 184 -27.05 1.44 46.94
N GLN A 185 -25.86 1.49 47.51
CA GLN A 185 -25.60 1.15 48.93
C GLN A 185 -26.18 2.18 49.89
N GLU A 186 -26.23 3.45 49.48
CA GLU A 186 -26.63 4.62 50.29
C GLU A 186 -25.65 4.91 51.44
N GLY A 187 -25.36 6.19 51.66
CA GLY A 187 -24.37 6.58 52.67
C GLY A 187 -24.31 8.09 52.85
N ARG A 188 -23.93 8.56 54.04
CA ARG A 188 -23.76 10.00 54.33
C ARG A 188 -22.33 10.50 54.14
N GLU A 189 -21.39 9.58 54.01
CA GLU A 189 -19.96 9.85 53.80
C GLU A 189 -19.52 9.27 52.45
N THR A 190 -18.42 9.82 51.93
CA THR A 190 -17.75 9.36 50.72
C THR A 190 -16.29 9.08 51.07
N ARG A 191 -15.96 7.81 51.34
CA ARG A 191 -14.61 7.37 51.74
C ARG A 191 -13.82 6.83 50.54
N THR A 192 -13.33 7.73 49.70
CA THR A 192 -12.66 7.38 48.43
C THR A 192 -11.28 6.78 48.66
N ALA A 193 -10.51 7.26 49.64
CA ALA A 193 -9.17 6.73 49.91
C ALA A 193 -9.24 5.25 50.33
N TYR A 194 -10.12 4.93 51.28
CA TYR A 194 -10.36 3.57 51.71
C TYR A 194 -10.84 2.65 50.58
N ALA A 195 -11.72 3.15 49.70
CA ALA A 195 -12.20 2.39 48.54
C ALA A 195 -11.09 2.07 47.54
N ILE A 196 -10.21 3.04 47.23
CA ILE A 196 -9.05 2.85 46.36
C ILE A 196 -8.08 1.83 46.99
N GLN A 197 -7.81 1.95 48.29
CA GLN A 197 -6.95 1.01 49.00
C GLN A 197 -7.50 -0.41 48.90
N MET A 198 -8.79 -0.61 49.22
CA MET A 198 -9.46 -1.91 49.12
C MET A 198 -9.45 -2.47 47.70
N ALA A 199 -9.65 -1.63 46.68
CA ALA A 199 -9.56 -2.07 45.30
C ALA A 199 -8.13 -2.54 44.96
N CYS A 200 -7.10 -1.81 45.37
CA CYS A 200 -5.70 -2.17 45.13
C CYS A 200 -5.23 -3.42 45.90
N THR A 201 -5.69 -3.61 47.15
CA THR A 201 -5.27 -4.74 47.98
C THR A 201 -6.12 -5.99 47.79
N GLU A 202 -7.45 -5.83 47.72
CA GLU A 202 -8.42 -6.93 47.68
C GLU A 202 -9.00 -7.19 46.30
N ALA A 203 -9.50 -6.17 45.58
CA ALA A 203 -10.15 -6.40 44.28
C ALA A 203 -9.19 -6.98 43.24
N PHE A 204 -7.95 -6.48 43.21
CA PHE A 204 -6.86 -7.00 42.39
C PHE A 204 -6.07 -8.15 43.04
N SER A 205 -6.67 -8.89 43.99
CA SER A 205 -6.05 -10.07 44.57
C SER A 205 -6.31 -11.33 43.73
N PRO A 206 -5.37 -12.30 43.71
CA PRO A 206 -5.61 -13.61 43.08
C PRO A 206 -6.83 -14.32 43.67
N ASP A 207 -7.11 -14.11 44.96
CA ASP A 207 -8.27 -14.67 45.67
C ASP A 207 -9.61 -14.17 45.12
N ARG A 208 -9.63 -13.02 44.44
CA ARG A 208 -10.80 -12.44 43.77
C ARG A 208 -10.76 -12.54 42.23
N GLY A 209 -9.78 -13.28 41.68
CA GLY A 209 -9.69 -13.59 40.25
C GLY A 209 -8.63 -12.79 39.49
N ALA A 210 -7.87 -11.91 40.14
CA ALA A 210 -6.84 -11.14 39.44
C ALA A 210 -5.70 -12.03 38.91
N ARG A 211 -5.27 -11.76 37.68
CA ARG A 211 -4.26 -12.51 36.94
C ARG A 211 -2.90 -11.79 37.06
N GLU A 212 -1.83 -12.53 37.35
CA GLU A 212 -0.50 -11.93 37.58
C GLU A 212 0.08 -11.24 36.32
N GLY A 213 -0.21 -11.74 35.13
CA GLY A 213 0.26 -11.19 33.86
C GLY A 213 -0.71 -10.26 33.15
N ALA A 214 -1.82 -9.87 33.80
CA ALA A 214 -2.81 -8.97 33.21
C ALA A 214 -2.50 -7.50 33.53
N THR A 215 -2.79 -6.61 32.58
CA THR A 215 -2.80 -5.17 32.81
C THR A 215 -3.97 -4.83 33.74
N LYS A 216 -3.68 -4.16 34.86
CA LYS A 216 -4.67 -3.83 35.89
C LYS A 216 -5.12 -2.40 35.72
N VAL A 217 -6.42 -2.22 35.48
CA VAL A 217 -7.02 -0.91 35.24
C VAL A 217 -8.11 -0.64 36.28
N MET A 218 -7.98 0.47 36.99
CA MET A 218 -8.99 0.97 37.92
C MET A 218 -9.73 2.15 37.30
N ILE A 219 -11.06 2.17 37.40
CA ILE A 219 -11.89 3.31 36.98
C ILE A 219 -12.62 3.82 38.22
N VAL A 220 -12.25 5.00 38.71
CA VAL A 220 -12.87 5.65 39.87
C VAL A 220 -13.92 6.65 39.38
N VAL A 221 -15.15 6.52 39.88
CA VAL A 221 -16.25 7.42 39.57
C VAL A 221 -16.79 8.02 40.87
N THR A 222 -16.82 9.35 40.97
CA THR A 222 -17.30 10.05 42.17
C THR A 222 -17.85 11.44 41.84
N ASP A 223 -18.74 11.94 42.70
CA ASP A 223 -19.36 13.26 42.57
C ASP A 223 -19.05 14.23 43.73
N GLY A 224 -18.16 13.83 44.64
CA GLY A 224 -17.87 14.57 45.87
C GLY A 224 -16.45 14.38 46.39
N GLU A 225 -15.99 15.34 47.19
CA GLU A 225 -14.68 15.27 47.87
C GLU A 225 -14.65 14.13 48.89
N SER A 226 -13.48 13.49 48.99
CA SER A 226 -13.23 12.41 49.91
C SER A 226 -13.25 12.88 51.36
N HIS A 227 -14.03 12.24 52.21
CA HIS A 227 -14.05 12.53 53.65
C HIS A 227 -12.81 11.99 54.39
N ASP A 228 -12.05 11.12 53.73
CA ASP A 228 -10.77 10.53 54.15
C ASP A 228 -9.62 10.94 53.22
N GLY A 229 -9.70 12.15 52.64
CA GLY A 229 -8.70 12.65 51.67
C GLY A 229 -7.26 12.72 52.21
N GLU A 230 -7.08 12.78 53.55
CA GLU A 230 -5.75 12.75 54.19
C GLU A 230 -5.01 11.41 53.95
N ASP A 231 -5.74 10.31 53.71
CA ASP A 231 -5.21 8.95 53.52
C ASP A 231 -5.00 8.59 52.02
N LEU A 232 -5.35 9.50 51.10
CA LEU A 232 -5.18 9.29 49.65
C LEU A 232 -3.73 8.99 49.25
N PRO A 233 -2.69 9.73 49.73
CA PRO A 233 -1.31 9.49 49.30
C PRO A 233 -0.83 8.05 49.59
N ASP A 234 -1.17 7.51 50.76
CA ASP A 234 -0.79 6.15 51.15
C ASP A 234 -1.52 5.10 50.30
N SER A 235 -2.80 5.36 49.99
CA SER A 235 -3.63 4.50 49.15
C SER A 235 -3.11 4.45 47.70
N LEU A 236 -2.75 5.61 47.14
CA LEU A 236 -2.21 5.71 45.79
C LEU A 236 -0.82 5.08 45.67
N ALA A 237 0.04 5.22 46.68
CA ALA A 237 1.36 4.58 46.71
C ALA A 237 1.27 3.04 46.63
N GLU A 238 0.29 2.43 47.29
CA GLU A 238 0.05 0.98 47.19
C GLU A 238 -0.47 0.56 45.80
N CYS A 239 -1.27 1.40 45.14
CA CYS A 239 -1.70 1.16 43.77
C CYS A 239 -0.55 1.25 42.76
N GLU A 240 0.36 2.21 42.94
CA GLU A 240 1.55 2.39 42.10
C GLU A 240 2.53 1.22 42.23
N LYS A 241 2.76 0.76 43.47
CA LYS A 241 3.57 -0.43 43.76
C LYS A 241 3.07 -1.69 43.05
N ARG A 242 1.77 -1.76 42.79
CA ARG A 242 1.11 -2.89 42.09
C ARG A 242 0.92 -2.65 40.58
N ASN A 243 1.47 -1.56 40.05
CA ASN A 243 1.40 -1.15 38.65
C ASN A 243 -0.04 -1.06 38.12
N ILE A 244 -0.94 -0.47 38.90
CA ILE A 244 -2.35 -0.29 38.56
C ILE A 244 -2.54 1.08 37.89
N THR A 245 -3.03 1.08 36.64
CA THR A 245 -3.40 2.29 35.91
C THR A 245 -4.76 2.78 36.38
N ARG A 246 -4.87 4.06 36.74
CA ARG A 246 -6.07 4.64 37.36
C ARG A 246 -6.69 5.70 36.46
N TYR A 247 -7.92 5.49 36.04
CA TYR A 247 -8.78 6.49 35.42
C TYR A 247 -9.68 7.09 36.49
N ALA A 248 -9.86 8.41 36.45
CA ALA A 248 -10.70 9.10 37.43
C ALA A 248 -11.73 9.98 36.71
N ILE A 249 -12.99 9.83 37.10
CA ILE A 249 -14.15 10.51 36.51
C ILE A 249 -14.83 11.36 37.58
N ALA A 250 -14.74 12.68 37.41
CA ALA A 250 -15.38 13.67 38.27
C ALA A 250 -16.79 14.02 37.75
N VAL A 251 -17.82 13.78 38.55
CA VAL A 251 -19.21 14.11 38.24
C VAL A 251 -19.60 15.42 38.93
N LEU A 252 -19.82 16.50 38.16
CA LEU A 252 -20.03 17.84 38.71
C LEU A 252 -21.50 18.18 39.04
N GLY A 253 -22.41 17.22 38.86
CA GLY A 253 -23.85 17.43 39.00
C GLY A 253 -24.24 17.98 40.37
N HIS A 254 -23.61 17.52 41.45
CA HIS A 254 -23.86 18.02 42.81
C HIS A 254 -23.48 19.49 43.00
N TYR A 255 -22.27 19.87 42.54
CA TYR A 255 -21.70 21.22 42.69
C TYR A 255 -22.45 22.26 41.87
N ILE A 256 -22.77 21.93 40.61
CA ILE A 256 -23.49 22.84 39.70
C ILE A 256 -24.91 23.11 40.23
N ARG A 257 -25.62 22.08 40.73
CA ARG A 257 -26.96 22.24 41.33
C ARG A 257 -26.96 23.15 42.56
N ARG A 258 -25.84 23.25 43.28
CA ARG A 258 -25.69 24.06 44.52
C ARG A 258 -24.93 25.38 44.32
N GLN A 259 -24.51 25.70 43.09
CA GLN A 259 -23.68 26.86 42.78
C GLN A 259 -22.39 26.92 43.62
N GLN A 260 -21.79 25.75 43.86
CA GLN A 260 -20.52 25.61 44.57
C GLN A 260 -19.36 25.52 43.59
N ASP A 261 -18.19 26.00 44.01
CA ASP A 261 -16.96 25.95 43.22
C ASP A 261 -16.36 24.53 43.24
N PRO A 262 -16.18 23.87 42.08
CA PRO A 262 -15.66 22.51 42.01
C PRO A 262 -14.13 22.43 41.92
N GLU A 263 -13.38 23.54 41.99
CA GLU A 263 -11.92 23.53 41.78
C GLU A 263 -11.18 22.57 42.72
N THR A 264 -11.55 22.54 44.00
CA THR A 264 -10.87 21.73 45.01
C THR A 264 -11.10 20.23 44.76
N PHE A 265 -12.35 19.86 44.50
CA PHE A 265 -12.75 18.53 44.03
C PHE A 265 -12.03 18.08 42.76
N ILE A 266 -11.97 18.92 41.72
CA ILE A 266 -11.32 18.57 40.45
C ILE A 266 -9.83 18.26 40.67
N ASN A 267 -9.15 19.04 41.52
CA ASN A 267 -7.74 18.80 41.83
C ASN A 267 -7.52 17.49 42.59
N GLU A 268 -8.44 17.12 43.49
CA GLU A 268 -8.40 15.82 44.17
C GLU A 268 -8.55 14.66 43.18
N ILE A 269 -9.52 14.72 42.25
CA ILE A 269 -9.76 13.64 41.28
C ILE A 269 -8.62 13.52 40.27
N LYS A 270 -8.00 14.64 39.88
CA LYS A 270 -6.76 14.62 39.09
C LYS A 270 -5.63 13.92 39.83
N TYR A 271 -5.49 14.17 41.14
CA TYR A 271 -4.49 13.51 41.97
C TYR A 271 -4.71 11.99 42.08
N ILE A 272 -5.95 11.51 41.97
CA ILE A 272 -6.28 10.08 41.96
C ILE A 272 -5.89 9.42 40.61
N ALA A 273 -6.06 10.14 39.50
CA ALA A 273 -5.74 9.65 38.16
C ALA A 273 -4.23 9.37 37.99
N SER A 274 -3.89 8.52 37.03
CA SER A 274 -2.50 8.35 36.60
C SER A 274 -2.02 9.52 35.73
N ASP A 275 -0.71 9.75 35.66
CA ASP A 275 -0.11 10.77 34.80
C ASP A 275 0.03 10.32 33.32
N PRO A 276 -0.17 11.20 32.33
CA PRO A 276 -0.60 12.59 32.46
C PRO A 276 -2.13 12.74 32.57
N ASP A 277 -2.58 13.77 33.31
CA ASP A 277 -4.00 14.09 33.53
C ASP A 277 -4.84 14.07 32.24
N GLU A 278 -4.31 14.61 31.15
CA GLU A 278 -4.99 14.72 29.85
C GLU A 278 -5.49 13.37 29.32
N LYS A 279 -4.83 12.27 29.74
CA LYS A 279 -5.12 10.90 29.33
C LYS A 279 -6.04 10.15 30.30
N TYR A 280 -5.89 10.35 31.61
CA TYR A 280 -6.54 9.50 32.62
C TYR A 280 -7.64 10.20 33.44
N PHE A 281 -7.76 11.52 33.34
CA PHE A 281 -8.80 12.29 34.01
C PHE A 281 -9.93 12.68 33.06
N PHE A 282 -11.17 12.53 33.54
CA PHE A 282 -12.39 12.99 32.87
C PHE A 282 -13.26 13.78 33.84
N ASN A 283 -13.91 14.83 33.36
CA ASN A 283 -14.98 15.51 34.09
C ASN A 283 -16.26 15.54 33.26
N VAL A 284 -17.40 15.43 33.94
CA VAL A 284 -18.73 15.50 33.31
C VAL A 284 -19.59 16.51 34.05
N THR A 285 -20.49 17.17 33.32
CA THR A 285 -21.35 18.22 33.90
C THR A 285 -22.39 17.65 34.86
N ASP A 286 -22.92 16.46 34.57
CA ASP A 286 -23.92 15.78 35.38
C ASP A 286 -23.83 14.26 35.16
N GLU A 287 -24.67 13.51 35.88
CA GLU A 287 -24.73 12.05 35.83
C GLU A 287 -25.16 11.54 34.44
N ALA A 288 -25.98 12.29 33.70
CA ALA A 288 -26.44 11.87 32.37
C ALA A 288 -25.31 11.96 31.32
N ALA A 289 -24.44 12.96 31.44
CA ALA A 289 -23.26 13.17 30.61
C ALA A 289 -22.18 12.07 30.78
N LEU A 290 -22.30 11.19 31.78
CA LEU A 290 -21.47 9.98 31.86
C LEU A 290 -21.61 9.11 30.61
N ASN A 291 -22.77 9.10 29.95
CA ASN A 291 -22.96 8.34 28.72
C ASN A 291 -22.17 8.91 27.54
N ASP A 292 -21.86 10.21 27.54
CA ASP A 292 -21.13 10.87 26.44
C ASP A 292 -19.64 10.49 26.43
N ILE A 293 -19.09 10.15 27.59
CA ILE A 293 -17.68 9.76 27.74
C ILE A 293 -17.43 8.27 27.50
N VAL A 294 -18.48 7.45 27.32
CA VAL A 294 -18.34 5.99 27.16
C VAL A 294 -17.46 5.64 25.96
N ASP A 295 -17.69 6.28 24.81
CA ASP A 295 -16.89 6.03 23.60
C ASP A 295 -15.44 6.47 23.80
N ALA A 296 -15.22 7.68 24.35
CA ALA A 296 -13.88 8.21 24.58
C ALA A 296 -13.08 7.38 25.62
N LEU A 297 -13.72 6.93 26.70
CA LEU A 297 -13.10 6.10 27.72
C LEU A 297 -12.84 4.69 27.19
N GLY A 298 -13.78 4.11 26.44
CA GLY A 298 -13.61 2.82 25.76
C GLY A 298 -12.38 2.84 24.84
N ASP A 299 -12.31 3.82 23.93
CA ASP A 299 -11.19 3.96 22.99
C ASP A 299 -9.83 4.13 23.69
N ARG A 300 -9.78 4.86 24.82
CA ARG A 300 -8.54 5.01 25.61
C ARG A 300 -8.15 3.72 26.32
N ILE A 301 -9.11 2.95 26.84
CA ILE A 301 -8.82 1.64 27.45
C ILE A 301 -8.32 0.66 26.39
N PHE A 302 -8.90 0.65 25.18
CA PHE A 302 -8.39 -0.16 24.07
C PHE A 302 -6.97 0.22 23.66
N SER A 303 -6.60 1.51 23.76
CA SER A 303 -5.22 1.93 23.51
C SER A 303 -4.20 1.32 24.50
N LEU A 304 -4.63 0.89 25.69
CA LEU A 304 -3.75 0.22 26.67
C LEU A 304 -3.47 -1.25 26.33
N GLU A 305 -4.34 -1.94 25.57
CA GLU A 305 -4.05 -3.28 25.02
C GLU A 305 -2.85 -3.26 24.05
N GLY A 306 -2.52 -2.08 23.50
CA GLY A 306 -1.37 -1.87 22.63
C GLY A 306 -0.10 -1.34 23.30
N THR A 307 -0.07 -1.20 24.64
CA THR A 307 1.07 -0.58 25.35
C THR A 307 1.54 -1.42 26.54
N LEU A 308 2.75 -1.97 26.45
CA LEU A 308 3.44 -2.61 27.58
C LEU A 308 4.20 -1.54 28.38
N GLY A 309 3.52 -0.87 29.32
CA GLY A 309 4.16 -0.11 30.39
C GLY A 309 4.35 1.40 30.16
N TYR A 310 4.62 2.09 31.28
CA TYR A 310 4.54 3.54 31.47
C TYR A 310 5.51 4.40 30.62
N ASN A 311 6.37 3.79 29.80
CA ASN A 311 7.33 4.46 28.91
C ASN A 311 7.30 3.96 27.46
N GLU A 312 6.44 3.00 27.12
CA GLU A 312 6.36 2.41 25.79
C GLU A 312 4.91 2.48 25.29
N SER A 313 4.44 3.70 25.02
CA SER A 313 3.28 3.92 24.15
C SER A 313 3.69 3.64 22.69
N ALA A 314 4.05 2.40 22.40
CA ALA A 314 4.58 1.99 21.11
C ALA A 314 3.82 0.80 20.56
N PHE A 315 3.05 1.01 19.49
CA PHE A 315 2.50 -0.09 18.70
C PHE A 315 3.67 -0.85 18.08
N LEU A 316 3.84 -2.12 18.42
CA LEU A 316 4.88 -2.96 17.85
C LEU A 316 4.37 -3.57 16.54
N MET A 317 3.36 -4.43 16.62
CA MET A 317 2.85 -5.19 15.47
C MET A 317 1.33 -5.15 15.33
N GLU A 318 0.66 -4.57 16.32
CA GLU A 318 -0.79 -4.48 16.46
C GLU A 318 -1.41 -3.72 15.29
N MET A 319 -0.64 -2.81 14.67
CA MET A 319 -1.04 -2.04 13.48
C MET A 319 -0.17 -2.35 12.27
N SER A 320 0.55 -3.48 12.26
CA SER A 320 1.61 -3.76 11.27
C SER A 320 1.19 -3.74 9.81
N GLN A 321 -0.08 -4.07 9.52
CA GLN A 321 -0.62 -4.15 8.15
C GLN A 321 0.27 -5.01 7.23
N ILE A 322 0.67 -6.20 7.68
CA ILE A 322 1.54 -7.10 6.92
C ILE A 322 0.85 -7.49 5.60
N GLY A 323 1.60 -7.44 4.50
CA GLY A 323 1.04 -7.69 3.17
C GLY A 323 0.49 -6.44 2.51
N PHE A 324 0.74 -5.25 3.08
CA PHE A 324 0.52 -3.98 2.39
C PHE A 324 1.22 -3.95 1.02
N SER A 325 2.43 -4.51 0.96
CA SER A 325 3.13 -4.85 -0.28
C SER A 325 3.75 -6.24 -0.18
N THR A 326 3.92 -6.89 -1.33
CA THR A 326 4.45 -8.26 -1.42
C THR A 326 5.37 -8.41 -2.60
N HIS A 327 6.46 -9.17 -2.43
CA HIS A 327 7.35 -9.56 -3.51
C HIS A 327 7.66 -11.06 -3.42
N ILE A 328 7.44 -11.79 -4.52
CA ILE A 328 7.65 -13.24 -4.59
C ILE A 328 9.14 -13.50 -4.81
N LEU A 329 9.70 -14.42 -4.03
CA LEU A 329 11.09 -14.88 -4.10
C LEU A 329 11.13 -16.37 -4.47
N ASP A 330 12.29 -16.86 -4.90
CA ASP A 330 12.48 -18.27 -5.23
C ASP A 330 12.25 -19.20 -4.02
N ASP A 331 12.56 -18.71 -2.81
CA ASP A 331 12.51 -19.46 -1.55
C ASP A 331 11.37 -19.06 -0.61
N GLY A 332 10.51 -18.12 -1.01
CA GLY A 332 9.49 -17.56 -0.14
C GLY A 332 8.82 -16.29 -0.65
N ILE A 333 8.31 -15.48 0.29
CA ILE A 333 7.66 -14.19 0.02
C ILE A 333 8.24 -13.14 0.97
N LEU A 334 8.55 -11.97 0.43
CA LEU A 334 8.87 -10.78 1.21
C LEU A 334 7.61 -9.92 1.35
N PHE A 335 7.23 -9.61 2.58
CA PHE A 335 6.09 -8.76 2.93
C PHE A 335 6.57 -7.42 3.45
N GLY A 336 5.89 -6.36 3.05
CA GLY A 336 5.97 -5.05 3.70
C GLY A 336 5.01 -4.94 4.88
N MET A 337 5.44 -4.25 5.94
CA MET A 337 4.65 -4.03 7.16
C MET A 337 4.69 -2.56 7.58
N VAL A 338 3.91 -1.72 6.89
CA VAL A 338 3.97 -0.25 6.99
C VAL A 338 3.63 0.32 8.36
N GLY A 339 2.76 -0.34 9.13
CA GLY A 339 2.33 0.16 10.43
C GLY A 339 3.06 -0.47 11.61
N ALA A 340 4.11 -1.25 11.35
CA ALA A 340 4.94 -1.81 12.42
C ALA A 340 5.72 -0.68 13.13
N TYR A 341 5.95 -0.85 14.43
CA TYR A 341 6.76 0.05 15.26
C TYR A 341 6.33 1.52 15.14
N ASP A 342 5.06 1.82 15.47
CA ASP A 342 4.46 3.15 15.35
C ASP A 342 4.56 3.75 13.95
N TRP A 343 4.26 2.94 12.93
CA TRP A 343 4.36 3.33 11.52
C TRP A 343 5.76 3.76 11.06
N GLU A 344 6.83 3.43 11.81
CA GLU A 344 8.18 3.43 11.25
C GLU A 344 8.24 2.44 10.07
N GLY A 345 7.58 1.29 10.22
CA GLY A 345 7.43 0.26 9.22
C GLY A 345 8.53 -0.80 9.26
N GLY A 346 8.50 -1.74 8.32
CA GLY A 346 9.51 -2.79 8.21
C GLY A 346 9.18 -3.80 7.12
N VAL A 347 9.89 -4.93 7.16
CA VAL A 347 9.64 -6.08 6.29
C VAL A 347 9.57 -7.40 7.08
N LEU A 348 8.91 -8.40 6.49
CA LEU A 348 8.87 -9.77 6.99
C LEU A 348 9.17 -10.71 5.82
N LYS A 349 10.14 -11.62 5.95
CA LYS A 349 10.36 -12.68 4.96
C LYS A 349 9.78 -13.99 5.47
N GLU A 350 8.90 -14.60 4.71
CA GLU A 350 8.38 -15.94 4.99
C GLU A 350 8.94 -16.92 3.98
N SER A 351 9.56 -17.99 4.47
CA SER A 351 10.19 -19.03 3.64
C SER A 351 9.81 -20.42 4.14
N LYS A 352 10.19 -21.47 3.40
CA LYS A 352 10.04 -22.86 3.88
C LYS A 352 10.83 -23.14 5.18
N ALA A 353 11.87 -22.36 5.46
CA ALA A 353 12.68 -22.49 6.67
C ALA A 353 12.07 -21.79 7.90
N GLY A 354 11.00 -21.00 7.70
CA GLY A 354 10.35 -20.23 8.74
C GLY A 354 10.22 -18.75 8.39
N GLN A 355 9.75 -17.97 9.36
CA GLN A 355 9.59 -16.52 9.25
C GLN A 355 10.82 -15.80 9.81
N LEU A 356 11.37 -14.89 9.01
CA LEU A 356 12.42 -13.95 9.42
C LEU A 356 11.79 -12.57 9.56
N LYS A 357 11.75 -12.11 10.80
CA LYS A 357 11.20 -10.81 11.17
C LYS A 357 12.28 -9.97 11.83
N PRO A 358 12.92 -9.04 11.10
CA PRO A 358 13.81 -8.07 11.70
C PRO A 358 13.16 -7.31 12.85
N SER A 359 13.93 -7.11 13.91
CA SER A 359 13.54 -6.21 14.99
C SER A 359 13.62 -4.75 14.52
N ARG A 360 13.06 -3.85 15.32
CA ARG A 360 13.13 -2.41 15.03
C ARG A 360 14.59 -1.92 15.01
N GLU A 361 15.40 -2.40 15.94
CA GLU A 361 16.81 -2.00 16.11
C GLU A 361 17.65 -2.30 14.86
N ALA A 362 17.27 -3.32 14.09
CA ALA A 362 17.93 -3.67 12.84
C ALA A 362 17.91 -2.52 11.80
N PHE A 363 16.93 -1.62 11.88
CA PHE A 363 16.79 -0.46 10.99
C PHE A 363 17.24 0.86 11.63
N GLU A 364 17.60 0.88 12.91
CA GLU A 364 17.84 2.10 13.70
C GLU A 364 18.92 3.01 13.08
N LYS A 365 19.94 2.42 12.46
CA LYS A 365 21.00 3.16 11.76
C LYS A 365 20.46 4.13 10.70
N GLU A 366 19.42 3.71 9.97
CA GLU A 366 18.82 4.52 8.89
C GLU A 366 17.51 5.19 9.29
N PHE A 367 16.89 4.72 10.40
CA PHE A 367 15.64 5.17 10.97
C PHE A 367 15.82 5.39 12.49
N PRO A 368 16.50 6.47 12.91
CA PRO A 368 16.84 6.68 14.31
C PRO A 368 15.61 7.05 15.16
N LEU A 369 15.68 6.74 16.45
CA LEU A 369 14.59 6.95 17.42
C LEU A 369 14.08 8.40 17.50
N GLU A 370 14.91 9.41 17.21
CA GLU A 370 14.46 10.80 17.21
C GLU A 370 13.41 11.09 16.13
N LEU A 371 13.29 10.23 15.11
CA LEU A 371 12.34 10.35 14.01
C LEU A 371 11.13 9.41 14.14
N LYS A 372 10.98 8.72 15.26
CA LYS A 372 9.89 7.74 15.49
C LYS A 372 8.50 8.29 15.15
N ASN A 373 8.21 9.53 15.53
CA ASN A 373 6.92 10.17 15.30
C ASN A 373 6.67 10.63 13.84
N HIS A 374 7.62 10.43 12.93
CA HIS A 374 7.46 10.83 11.52
C HIS A 374 6.69 9.81 10.66
N ALA A 375 6.43 8.61 11.18
CA ALA A 375 5.71 7.54 10.48
C ALA A 375 6.26 7.30 9.06
N ALA A 376 7.47 6.73 8.99
CA ALA A 376 8.25 6.61 7.75
C ALA A 376 7.62 5.69 6.69
N TYR A 377 6.77 4.74 7.11
CA TYR A 377 6.11 3.74 6.27
C TYR A 377 7.09 2.83 5.52
N LEU A 378 8.16 2.37 6.17
CA LEU A 378 9.04 1.38 5.59
C LEU A 378 8.26 0.10 5.22
N GLY A 379 8.51 -0.45 4.04
CA GLY A 379 7.74 -1.58 3.51
C GLY A 379 6.46 -1.16 2.79
N TYR A 380 6.28 0.13 2.48
CA TYR A 380 5.22 0.57 1.58
C TYR A 380 5.36 -0.09 0.21
N THR A 381 6.60 -0.27 -0.23
CA THR A 381 6.99 -1.12 -1.36
C THR A 381 8.08 -2.07 -0.93
N VAL A 382 8.08 -3.27 -1.52
CA VAL A 382 9.15 -4.26 -1.36
C VAL A 382 9.49 -4.86 -2.72
N SER A 383 10.77 -5.15 -2.94
CA SER A 383 11.26 -5.84 -4.14
C SER A 383 12.62 -6.50 -3.84
N SER A 384 13.28 -7.04 -4.85
CA SER A 384 14.65 -7.55 -4.73
C SER A 384 15.44 -7.33 -6.01
N VAL A 385 16.72 -7.02 -5.88
CA VAL A 385 17.68 -6.93 -6.98
C VAL A 385 18.68 -8.07 -6.89
N ILE A 386 19.16 -8.53 -8.05
CA ILE A 386 20.31 -9.42 -8.15
C ILE A 386 21.48 -8.57 -8.64
N VAL A 387 22.54 -8.48 -7.85
CA VAL A 387 23.75 -7.73 -8.22
C VAL A 387 24.79 -8.66 -8.85
N GLY A 388 25.78 -8.10 -9.57
CA GLY A 388 26.70 -8.88 -10.41
C GLY A 388 27.59 -9.93 -9.72
N ASP A 389 27.62 -9.98 -8.38
CA ASP A 389 28.19 -11.08 -7.60
C ASP A 389 27.17 -12.23 -7.35
N TRP A 390 26.05 -12.24 -8.06
CA TRP A 390 24.89 -13.14 -7.91
C TRP A 390 24.24 -13.09 -6.53
N ARG A 391 24.53 -12.04 -5.76
CA ARG A 391 23.90 -11.82 -4.47
C ARG A 391 22.56 -11.14 -4.64
N ARG A 392 21.58 -11.59 -3.87
CA ARG A 392 20.27 -10.94 -3.79
C ARG A 392 20.29 -9.89 -2.70
N LEU A 393 19.89 -8.67 -3.05
CA LEU A 393 19.59 -7.62 -2.07
C LEU A 393 18.09 -7.35 -2.10
N TYR A 394 17.52 -7.12 -0.93
CA TYR A 394 16.12 -6.73 -0.79
C TYR A 394 16.00 -5.22 -0.86
N VAL A 395 14.90 -4.75 -1.46
CA VAL A 395 14.57 -3.34 -1.60
C VAL A 395 13.34 -3.05 -0.77
N ALA A 396 13.35 -1.97 0.01
CA ALA A 396 12.17 -1.48 0.69
C ALA A 396 12.05 0.04 0.60
N GLY A 397 10.85 0.51 0.23
CA GLY A 397 10.52 1.94 0.18
C GLY A 397 9.86 2.42 1.47
N ALA A 398 10.21 3.65 1.85
CA ALA A 398 9.68 4.40 2.99
C ALA A 398 9.30 5.83 2.53
N PRO A 399 8.18 6.00 1.79
CA PRO A 399 7.86 7.23 1.08
C PRO A 399 7.57 8.44 1.99
N ARG A 400 7.34 8.21 3.29
CA ARG A 400 7.10 9.27 4.27
C ARG A 400 8.33 9.62 5.12
N PHE A 401 9.45 8.93 4.94
CA PHE A 401 10.67 9.22 5.70
C PHE A 401 11.07 10.70 5.57
N LYS A 402 11.18 11.40 6.71
CA LYS A 402 11.42 12.86 6.80
C LYS A 402 10.50 13.69 5.89
N HIS A 403 9.31 13.19 5.59
CA HIS A 403 8.37 13.75 4.61
C HIS A 403 8.93 13.87 3.18
N LYS A 404 10.10 13.33 2.87
CA LYS A 404 10.70 13.37 1.53
C LYS A 404 10.67 12.02 0.81
N GLY A 405 10.72 10.94 1.59
CA GLY A 405 10.80 9.57 1.10
C GLY A 405 12.23 9.03 1.08
N LYS A 406 12.35 7.71 1.12
CA LYS A 406 13.61 6.97 1.14
C LYS A 406 13.40 5.57 0.57
N VAL A 407 14.45 5.01 -0.03
CA VAL A 407 14.52 3.59 -0.43
C VAL A 407 15.81 3.01 0.13
N ILE A 408 15.74 1.82 0.71
CA ILE A 408 16.92 1.08 1.21
C ILE A 408 17.12 -0.21 0.43
N LEU A 409 18.38 -0.54 0.20
CA LEU A 409 18.82 -1.85 -0.29
C LEU A 409 19.58 -2.54 0.84
N PHE A 410 19.17 -3.74 1.19
CA PHE A 410 19.72 -4.45 2.34
C PHE A 410 19.84 -5.94 2.10
N ASP A 411 20.78 -6.54 2.81
CA ASP A 411 20.90 -7.98 2.97
C ASP A 411 20.18 -8.40 4.26
N LEU A 412 19.63 -9.61 4.29
CA LEU A 412 18.93 -10.18 5.43
C LEU A 412 19.61 -11.49 5.82
N THR A 413 20.25 -11.51 6.98
CA THR A 413 20.96 -12.70 7.46
C THR A 413 19.98 -13.80 7.89
N PRO A 414 20.41 -15.07 7.94
CA PRO A 414 19.59 -16.16 8.48
C PRO A 414 19.15 -15.94 9.93
N GLU A 415 19.91 -15.14 10.70
CA GLU A 415 19.59 -14.77 12.09
C GLU A 415 18.54 -13.64 12.18
N GLY A 416 18.21 -13.00 11.05
CA GLY A 416 17.26 -11.89 10.97
C GLY A 416 17.90 -10.50 11.08
N ASP A 417 19.23 -10.40 11.05
CA ASP A 417 19.94 -9.13 11.04
C ASP A 417 19.85 -8.46 9.66
N VAL A 418 19.77 -7.13 9.67
CA VAL A 418 19.65 -6.32 8.45
C VAL A 418 20.98 -5.59 8.20
N ILE A 419 21.58 -5.85 7.04
CA ILE A 419 22.80 -5.15 6.61
C ILE A 419 22.45 -4.22 5.46
N ILE A 420 22.31 -2.94 5.78
CA ILE A 420 21.96 -1.92 4.78
C ILE A 420 23.18 -1.62 3.92
N THR A 421 23.07 -1.96 2.63
CA THR A 421 24.11 -1.79 1.62
C THR A 421 24.05 -0.40 0.99
N GLN A 422 22.83 0.10 0.73
CA GLN A 422 22.62 1.43 0.13
C GLN A 422 21.34 2.06 0.65
N ALA A 423 21.36 3.38 0.81
CA ALA A 423 20.22 4.19 1.20
C ALA A 423 20.07 5.38 0.24
N LEU A 424 18.93 5.45 -0.44
CA LEU A 424 18.58 6.46 -1.43
C LEU A 424 17.53 7.40 -0.84
N ASN A 425 17.84 8.69 -0.73
CA ASN A 425 16.97 9.67 -0.09
C ASN A 425 16.27 10.55 -1.13
N GLY A 426 14.96 10.78 -0.93
CA GLY A 426 14.20 11.73 -1.74
C GLY A 426 14.64 13.18 -1.51
N GLU A 427 14.61 13.98 -2.57
CA GLU A 427 15.09 15.37 -2.54
C GLU A 427 14.02 16.35 -2.02
N GLN A 428 12.78 16.16 -2.49
CA GLN A 428 11.66 17.09 -2.31
C GLN A 428 10.64 16.58 -1.29
N ILE A 429 10.21 17.47 -0.40
CA ILE A 429 9.16 17.19 0.58
C ILE A 429 7.81 16.92 -0.12
N GLY A 430 7.06 15.95 0.38
CA GLY A 430 5.77 15.53 -0.16
C GLY A 430 5.85 14.76 -1.48
N SER A 431 7.04 14.56 -2.06
CA SER A 431 7.17 13.91 -3.37
C SER A 431 6.83 12.42 -3.38
N TYR A 432 6.76 11.81 -2.18
CA TYR A 432 6.42 10.41 -1.97
C TYR A 432 7.44 9.45 -2.61
N PHE A 433 8.72 9.85 -2.62
CA PHE A 433 9.82 9.07 -3.20
C PHE A 433 9.95 7.67 -2.58
N GLY A 434 9.92 6.63 -3.41
CA GLY A 434 9.96 5.23 -2.96
C GLY A 434 8.59 4.59 -2.77
N SER A 435 7.51 5.25 -3.20
CA SER A 435 6.16 4.68 -3.15
C SER A 435 5.88 3.64 -4.24
N GLU A 436 6.71 3.61 -5.28
CA GLU A 436 6.73 2.59 -6.33
C GLU A 436 8.20 2.35 -6.68
N VAL A 437 8.60 1.09 -6.77
CA VAL A 437 9.93 0.66 -7.21
C VAL A 437 9.78 -0.39 -8.29
N CYS A 438 10.62 -0.34 -9.32
CA CYS A 438 10.61 -1.28 -10.42
C CYS A 438 12.03 -1.74 -10.70
N VAL A 439 12.23 -3.05 -10.70
CA VAL A 439 13.53 -3.70 -10.93
C VAL A 439 13.53 -4.23 -12.34
N VAL A 440 14.55 -3.88 -13.13
CA VAL A 440 14.64 -4.24 -14.55
C VAL A 440 16.00 -4.90 -14.81
N ASP A 441 15.91 -6.11 -15.36
CA ASP A 441 16.99 -6.81 -16.05
C ASP A 441 16.71 -6.59 -17.55
N VAL A 442 17.50 -5.72 -18.18
CA VAL A 442 17.22 -5.19 -19.52
C VAL A 442 17.70 -6.17 -20.59
N ASP A 443 18.88 -6.76 -20.42
CA ASP A 443 19.44 -7.72 -21.37
C ASP A 443 19.10 -9.19 -21.06
N GLN A 444 18.35 -9.43 -19.99
CA GLN A 444 17.85 -10.74 -19.56
C GLN A 444 18.96 -11.71 -19.19
N ASP A 445 20.07 -11.21 -18.64
CA ASP A 445 21.20 -12.04 -18.21
C ASP A 445 21.02 -12.63 -16.79
N GLY A 446 19.96 -12.23 -16.08
CA GLY A 446 19.62 -12.64 -14.72
C GLY A 446 20.16 -11.71 -13.63
N ILE A 447 20.92 -10.67 -13.99
CA ILE A 447 21.41 -9.62 -13.11
C ILE A 447 20.53 -8.39 -13.31
N THR A 448 20.27 -7.66 -12.23
CA THR A 448 19.53 -6.42 -12.31
C THR A 448 20.41 -5.29 -12.83
N ASP A 449 20.04 -4.74 -13.97
CA ASP A 449 20.70 -3.57 -14.57
C ASP A 449 20.23 -2.25 -13.96
N ILE A 450 18.93 -2.15 -13.66
CA ILE A 450 18.31 -0.88 -13.25
C ILE A 450 17.34 -1.08 -12.08
N LEU A 451 17.41 -0.16 -11.13
CA LEU A 451 16.39 0.04 -10.10
C LEU A 451 15.71 1.39 -10.30
N LEU A 452 14.47 1.39 -10.78
CA LEU A 452 13.67 2.60 -10.92
C LEU A 452 12.91 2.91 -9.64
N ILE A 453 12.90 4.18 -9.26
CA ILE A 453 12.24 4.67 -8.05
C ILE A 453 11.34 5.85 -8.42
N ALA A 454 10.05 5.72 -8.15
CA ALA A 454 9.11 6.80 -8.42
C ALA A 454 8.94 7.74 -7.23
N ALA A 455 8.63 8.99 -7.56
CA ALA A 455 8.12 10.03 -6.69
C ALA A 455 6.88 10.66 -7.37
N PRO A 456 5.72 9.99 -7.33
CA PRO A 456 4.55 10.39 -8.11
C PRO A 456 3.99 11.76 -7.70
N MET A 457 4.19 12.16 -6.44
CA MET A 457 3.71 13.46 -5.93
C MET A 457 4.77 14.57 -6.08
N PHE A 458 5.84 14.33 -6.85
CA PHE A 458 6.83 15.36 -7.13
C PHE A 458 6.19 16.58 -7.79
N LEU A 459 6.38 17.75 -7.16
CA LEU A 459 5.92 19.04 -7.63
C LEU A 459 6.88 19.60 -8.68
N GLY A 460 6.39 19.68 -9.91
CA GLY A 460 7.07 20.26 -11.06
C GLY A 460 6.70 21.72 -11.32
N ALA A 461 6.80 22.12 -12.59
CA ALA A 461 6.48 23.48 -13.01
C ALA A 461 5.02 23.85 -12.67
N GLY A 462 4.82 25.06 -12.13
CA GLY A 462 3.50 25.56 -11.78
C GLY A 462 2.89 24.96 -10.50
N ASN A 463 3.70 24.37 -9.62
CA ASN A 463 3.25 23.69 -8.39
C ASN A 463 2.24 22.58 -8.66
N LYS A 464 2.44 21.86 -9.77
CA LYS A 464 1.62 20.74 -10.18
C LYS A 464 2.31 19.42 -9.84
N GLU A 465 1.56 18.42 -9.41
CA GLU A 465 2.04 17.08 -9.10
C GLU A 465 2.39 16.33 -10.40
N THR A 466 3.47 16.75 -11.05
CA THR A 466 3.89 16.16 -12.33
C THR A 466 4.35 14.72 -12.14
N GLY A 467 4.91 14.39 -10.98
CA GLY A 467 5.56 13.11 -10.74
C GLY A 467 6.92 12.99 -11.43
N LYS A 468 7.75 12.08 -10.95
CA LYS A 468 9.11 11.86 -11.45
C LYS A 468 9.55 10.41 -11.18
N VAL A 469 10.29 9.82 -12.12
CA VAL A 469 10.90 8.50 -11.96
C VAL A 469 12.42 8.64 -12.10
N TYR A 470 13.13 8.12 -11.11
CA TYR A 470 14.58 8.18 -10.99
C TYR A 470 15.18 6.80 -11.25
N ASP A 471 16.36 6.78 -11.84
CA ASP A 471 17.24 5.62 -11.83
C ASP A 471 18.08 5.64 -10.54
N GLY A 472 17.90 4.62 -9.71
CA GLY A 472 18.55 4.48 -8.40
C GLY A 472 20.05 4.10 -8.49
N PHE A 473 20.50 3.58 -9.63
CA PHE A 473 21.92 3.28 -9.88
C PHE A 473 22.63 4.40 -10.63
N ALA A 474 21.91 5.25 -11.35
CA ALA A 474 22.44 6.45 -12.00
C ALA A 474 21.99 7.75 -11.28
N PRO A 475 22.83 8.42 -10.48
CA PRO A 475 22.45 9.56 -9.61
C PRO A 475 21.84 10.80 -10.28
N ASN A 476 21.74 10.85 -11.61
CA ASN A 476 21.07 11.91 -12.39
C ASN A 476 20.15 11.34 -13.49
N GLY A 477 19.96 10.03 -13.55
CA GLY A 477 19.11 9.37 -14.54
C GLY A 477 17.64 9.56 -14.17
N THR A 478 16.85 10.15 -15.06
CA THR A 478 15.42 10.32 -14.85
C THR A 478 14.67 10.08 -16.14
N LEU A 479 13.52 9.42 -16.06
CA LEU A 479 12.65 9.26 -17.22
C LEU A 479 11.94 10.57 -17.57
N HIS A 480 11.84 10.86 -18.86
CA HIS A 480 11.15 12.05 -19.36
C HIS A 480 9.68 11.73 -19.61
N SER A 481 8.78 12.54 -19.05
CA SER A 481 7.34 12.54 -19.37
C SER A 481 6.96 13.73 -20.24
N GLN A 482 5.67 13.92 -20.53
CA GLN A 482 5.22 15.07 -21.31
C GLN A 482 5.54 16.39 -20.58
N LYS A 483 6.16 17.35 -21.31
CA LYS A 483 6.55 18.68 -20.79
C LYS A 483 5.36 19.65 -20.65
N LYS A 484 4.23 19.17 -20.12
CA LYS A 484 3.02 19.96 -19.86
C LYS A 484 2.84 20.10 -18.35
N ALA A 485 2.68 21.33 -17.87
CA ALA A 485 2.44 21.60 -16.45
C ALA A 485 1.02 21.16 -16.08
N GLN A 486 0.89 20.01 -15.44
CA GLN A 486 -0.37 19.42 -15.00
C GLN A 486 -0.13 18.43 -13.85
N ASP A 487 -1.18 18.14 -13.10
CA ASP A 487 -1.16 17.06 -12.13
C ASP A 487 -1.23 15.75 -12.93
N ALA A 488 -0.12 15.03 -13.01
CA ALA A 488 -0.02 13.81 -13.81
C ALA A 488 0.21 12.57 -12.93
N ARG A 489 0.89 12.76 -11.78
CA ARG A 489 1.43 11.68 -10.96
C ARG A 489 2.17 10.63 -11.77
N PHE A 490 3.03 11.09 -12.67
CA PHE A 490 3.88 10.22 -13.46
C PHE A 490 4.76 9.33 -12.56
N GLY A 491 4.75 8.02 -12.81
CA GLY A 491 5.41 7.03 -11.96
C GLY A 491 4.50 6.41 -10.90
N TYR A 492 3.18 6.67 -10.95
CA TYR A 492 2.23 6.11 -9.98
C TYR A 492 2.22 4.58 -9.98
N ALA A 493 2.36 3.97 -11.15
CA ALA A 493 2.51 2.54 -11.34
C ALA A 493 3.58 2.29 -12.42
N MET A 494 4.36 1.22 -12.26
CA MET A 494 5.36 0.80 -13.24
C MET A 494 5.24 -0.71 -13.49
N ALA A 495 5.51 -1.14 -14.72
CA ALA A 495 5.59 -2.56 -15.06
C ALA A 495 6.65 -2.80 -16.13
N VAL A 496 7.40 -3.88 -15.99
CA VAL A 496 8.34 -4.36 -17.00
C VAL A 496 7.58 -5.21 -18.01
N ALA A 497 7.85 -4.97 -19.30
CA ALA A 497 7.42 -5.82 -20.38
C ALA A 497 8.67 -6.53 -20.96
N PRO A 498 8.69 -7.86 -21.10
CA PRO A 498 9.90 -8.60 -21.48
C PRO A 498 10.61 -8.11 -22.74
N ASP A 499 9.88 -7.78 -23.81
CA ASP A 499 10.38 -7.20 -25.06
C ASP A 499 9.17 -6.87 -25.96
N LEU A 500 8.70 -5.62 -25.99
CA LEU A 500 7.53 -5.24 -26.80
C LEU A 500 7.91 -5.02 -28.26
N ASN A 501 9.10 -4.51 -28.55
CA ASN A 501 9.54 -4.18 -29.91
C ASN A 501 10.36 -5.28 -30.60
N HIS A 502 10.54 -6.42 -29.94
CA HIS A 502 11.29 -7.59 -30.43
C HIS A 502 12.75 -7.29 -30.76
N ASP A 503 13.40 -6.41 -30.00
CA ASP A 503 14.83 -6.08 -30.17
C ASP A 503 15.76 -6.87 -29.23
N GLY A 504 15.19 -7.69 -28.34
CA GLY A 504 15.91 -8.50 -27.37
C GLY A 504 16.11 -7.83 -26.01
N TYR A 505 15.60 -6.61 -25.80
CA TYR A 505 15.73 -5.88 -24.54
C TYR A 505 14.38 -5.68 -23.85
N ALA A 506 14.41 -5.67 -22.51
CA ALA A 506 13.20 -5.41 -21.73
C ALA A 506 12.76 -3.95 -21.80
N ASP A 507 11.45 -3.78 -21.91
CA ASP A 507 10.76 -2.50 -22.02
C ASP A 507 10.08 -2.12 -20.70
N LEU A 508 9.73 -0.84 -20.59
CA LEU A 508 9.10 -0.28 -19.40
C LEU A 508 7.82 0.47 -19.72
N LEU A 509 6.81 0.21 -18.90
CA LEU A 509 5.55 0.92 -18.85
C LEU A 509 5.49 1.82 -17.62
N VAL A 510 5.03 3.06 -17.80
CA VAL A 510 4.86 4.00 -16.70
C VAL A 510 3.49 4.68 -16.77
N GLY A 511 2.75 4.59 -15.67
CA GLY A 511 1.42 5.17 -15.52
C GLY A 511 1.44 6.62 -15.00
N ALA A 512 0.52 7.43 -15.52
CA ALA A 512 0.26 8.80 -15.09
C ALA A 512 -1.27 9.04 -14.99
N PRO A 513 -1.93 8.48 -13.96
CA PRO A 513 -3.39 8.40 -13.90
C PRO A 513 -4.09 9.75 -13.76
N LEU A 514 -3.42 10.81 -13.28
CA LEU A 514 -4.06 12.12 -13.12
C LEU A 514 -3.94 13.00 -14.37
N GLU A 515 -3.17 12.56 -15.36
CA GLU A 515 -2.89 13.35 -16.55
C GLU A 515 -4.15 13.65 -17.38
N ASP A 516 -4.13 14.75 -18.15
CA ASP A 516 -5.24 15.16 -19.02
C ASP A 516 -6.60 15.30 -18.30
N ASP A 517 -6.56 15.98 -17.14
CA ASP A 517 -7.72 16.20 -16.27
C ASP A 517 -8.31 14.89 -15.74
N HIS A 518 -7.46 14.11 -15.07
CA HIS A 518 -7.82 12.85 -14.41
C HIS A 518 -8.26 11.73 -15.37
N GLN A 519 -8.14 11.91 -16.69
CA GLN A 519 -8.40 10.85 -17.67
C GLN A 519 -7.29 9.79 -17.67
N GLY A 520 -6.05 10.21 -17.39
CA GLY A 520 -4.88 9.37 -17.26
C GLY A 520 -4.17 9.06 -18.57
N ALA A 521 -2.91 8.65 -18.46
CA ALA A 521 -2.06 8.29 -19.58
C ALA A 521 -1.10 7.13 -19.24
N LEU A 522 -0.69 6.41 -20.27
CA LEU A 522 0.35 5.38 -20.22
C LEU A 522 1.53 5.78 -21.11
N TYR A 523 2.75 5.59 -20.61
CA TYR A 523 4.00 5.82 -21.32
C TYR A 523 4.74 4.52 -21.55
N ILE A 524 5.37 4.38 -22.72
CA ILE A 524 6.18 3.22 -23.10
C ILE A 524 7.60 3.70 -23.36
N TYR A 525 8.57 3.05 -22.72
CA TYR A 525 10.00 3.29 -22.85
C TYR A 525 10.68 2.00 -23.31
N HIS A 526 11.68 2.13 -24.18
CA HIS A 526 12.46 0.98 -24.64
C HIS A 526 13.75 0.80 -23.86
N GLY A 527 14.11 -0.46 -23.67
CA GLY A 527 15.46 -0.86 -23.27
C GLY A 527 16.47 -0.67 -24.40
N ASP A 528 17.73 -0.54 -24.03
CA ASP A 528 18.89 -0.59 -24.93
C ASP A 528 20.11 -1.02 -24.13
N GLU A 529 20.68 -2.17 -24.47
CA GLU A 529 21.78 -2.80 -23.72
C GLU A 529 21.44 -2.96 -22.23
N TYR A 530 22.01 -2.11 -21.36
CA TYR A 530 21.88 -2.15 -19.90
C TYR A 530 21.13 -0.93 -19.32
N TYR A 531 20.43 -0.14 -20.15
CA TYR A 531 19.71 1.04 -19.69
C TYR A 531 18.33 1.20 -20.36
N ILE A 532 17.40 1.90 -19.69
CA ILE A 532 16.14 2.35 -20.30
C ILE A 532 16.37 3.70 -20.96
N ILE A 533 16.00 3.83 -22.22
CA ILE A 533 16.09 5.10 -22.96
C ILE A 533 15.17 6.13 -22.28
N PRO A 534 15.68 7.27 -21.77
CA PRO A 534 14.87 8.21 -20.97
C PRO A 534 13.70 8.85 -21.71
N GLN A 535 13.71 8.82 -23.05
CA GLN A 535 12.67 9.41 -23.88
C GLN A 535 11.61 8.36 -24.22
N TYR A 536 10.37 8.59 -23.77
CA TYR A 536 9.25 7.72 -24.12
C TYR A 536 9.06 7.63 -25.64
N LYS A 537 8.70 6.44 -26.09
CA LYS A 537 8.56 6.08 -27.50
C LYS A 537 7.11 6.17 -27.96
N GLN A 538 6.17 5.84 -27.07
CA GLN A 538 4.73 6.02 -27.28
C GLN A 538 4.07 6.53 -25.99
N ARG A 539 3.07 7.41 -26.14
CA ARG A 539 2.19 7.88 -25.06
C ARG A 539 0.75 7.61 -25.47
N ILE A 540 -0.01 6.95 -24.60
CA ILE A 540 -1.40 6.55 -24.83
C ILE A 540 -2.28 7.28 -23.82
N PRO A 541 -2.98 8.36 -24.22
CA PRO A 541 -3.95 9.00 -23.35
C PRO A 541 -5.22 8.15 -23.23
N GLY A 542 -5.81 8.06 -22.04
CA GLY A 542 -7.07 7.35 -21.81
C GLY A 542 -8.20 7.88 -22.70
N SER A 543 -8.20 9.18 -22.95
CA SER A 543 -9.14 9.87 -23.85
C SER A 543 -9.14 9.35 -25.31
N SER A 544 -8.02 8.79 -25.77
CA SER A 544 -7.93 8.18 -27.11
C SER A 544 -8.61 6.82 -27.20
N LEU A 545 -8.81 6.15 -26.06
CA LEU A 545 -9.42 4.84 -25.97
C LEU A 545 -10.93 4.94 -25.73
N SER A 546 -11.32 5.80 -24.78
CA SER A 546 -12.72 6.11 -24.49
C SER A 546 -12.81 7.44 -23.75
N SER A 547 -13.81 8.26 -24.11
CA SER A 547 -14.01 9.58 -23.51
C SER A 547 -14.46 9.54 -22.04
N GLY A 548 -14.87 8.38 -21.53
CA GLY A 548 -15.33 8.21 -20.15
C GLY A 548 -14.28 7.63 -19.20
N LEU A 549 -13.07 7.32 -19.68
CA LEU A 549 -12.03 6.76 -18.82
C LEU A 549 -11.50 7.81 -17.84
N GLN A 550 -11.29 7.38 -16.60
CA GLN A 550 -10.64 8.14 -15.55
C GLN A 550 -9.58 7.29 -14.87
N TYR A 551 -8.51 7.91 -14.40
CA TYR A 551 -7.38 7.27 -13.73
C TYR A 551 -6.73 6.14 -14.54
N PHE A 552 -6.74 6.25 -15.87
CA PHE A 552 -6.09 5.30 -16.75
C PHE A 552 -4.58 5.26 -16.50
N GLY A 553 -4.03 4.08 -16.22
CA GLY A 553 -2.62 3.90 -15.86
C GLY A 553 -2.37 3.86 -14.35
N ARG A 554 -3.40 3.64 -13.52
CA ARG A 554 -3.24 3.48 -12.06
C ARG A 554 -2.64 2.14 -11.63
N SER A 555 -2.69 1.12 -12.48
CA SER A 555 -2.06 -0.18 -12.28
C SER A 555 -1.77 -0.83 -13.64
N LEU A 556 -0.73 -1.64 -13.72
CA LEU A 556 -0.17 -2.14 -14.98
C LEU A 556 0.27 -3.61 -14.85
N SER A 557 0.13 -4.38 -15.93
CA SER A 557 0.65 -5.74 -16.05
C SER A 557 0.89 -6.07 -17.54
N ALA A 558 2.05 -6.63 -17.88
CA ALA A 558 2.51 -6.80 -19.27
C ALA A 558 3.47 -7.98 -19.46
N LEU A 559 3.04 -9.17 -19.05
CA LEU A 559 3.84 -10.39 -19.01
C LEU A 559 3.35 -11.46 -19.99
N LEU A 560 2.08 -11.42 -20.40
CA LEU A 560 1.44 -12.49 -21.15
C LEU A 560 0.82 -11.98 -22.46
N ASP A 561 0.89 -12.84 -23.47
CA ASP A 561 -0.04 -12.81 -24.62
C ASP A 561 -1.40 -13.30 -24.11
N LEU A 562 -2.44 -12.45 -24.14
CA LEU A 562 -3.79 -12.79 -23.70
C LEU A 562 -4.77 -13.08 -24.83
N ASP A 563 -4.42 -12.83 -26.10
CA ASP A 563 -5.33 -13.03 -27.24
C ASP A 563 -4.91 -14.14 -28.21
N GLY A 564 -3.73 -14.72 -28.02
CA GLY A 564 -3.21 -15.85 -28.77
C GLY A 564 -2.49 -15.49 -30.06
N ASP A 565 -2.09 -14.23 -30.25
CA ASP A 565 -1.39 -13.77 -31.44
C ASP A 565 0.14 -13.84 -31.36
N GLU A 566 0.69 -14.45 -30.29
CA GLU A 566 2.11 -14.57 -29.98
C GLU A 566 2.81 -13.23 -29.65
N LEU A 567 2.05 -12.15 -29.45
CA LEU A 567 2.55 -10.84 -29.05
C LEU A 567 2.10 -10.52 -27.62
N LEU A 568 2.92 -9.75 -26.90
CA LEU A 568 2.60 -9.37 -25.52
C LEU A 568 1.43 -8.39 -25.48
N ASP A 569 0.48 -8.65 -24.58
CA ASP A 569 -0.62 -7.75 -24.30
C ASP A 569 -0.35 -6.88 -23.07
N LEU A 570 -1.01 -5.72 -23.01
CA LEU A 570 -0.89 -4.76 -21.91
C LEU A 570 -2.23 -4.67 -21.16
N ALA A 571 -2.26 -5.08 -19.90
CA ALA A 571 -3.39 -4.85 -19.01
C ALA A 571 -3.18 -3.57 -18.19
N VAL A 572 -4.17 -2.66 -18.23
CA VAL A 572 -4.10 -1.35 -17.59
C VAL A 572 -5.35 -1.10 -16.76
N GLY A 573 -5.18 -0.81 -15.47
CA GLY A 573 -6.27 -0.40 -14.59
C GLY A 573 -6.69 1.05 -14.81
N ALA A 574 -7.97 1.30 -14.58
CA ALA A 574 -8.61 2.61 -14.57
C ALA A 574 -9.73 2.63 -13.52
N GLN A 575 -10.42 3.74 -13.32
CA GLN A 575 -11.57 3.80 -12.43
C GLN A 575 -12.77 3.08 -13.05
N GLY A 576 -13.31 2.09 -12.34
CA GLY A 576 -14.46 1.30 -12.80
C GLY A 576 -14.18 0.42 -14.02
N THR A 577 -12.93 0.38 -14.50
CA THR A 577 -12.57 -0.30 -15.75
C THR A 577 -11.17 -0.93 -15.68
N ALA A 578 -10.98 -2.00 -16.45
CA ALA A 578 -9.68 -2.55 -16.80
C ALA A 578 -9.59 -2.61 -18.33
N VAL A 579 -8.47 -2.22 -18.90
CA VAL A 579 -8.28 -2.11 -20.35
C VAL A 579 -7.18 -3.05 -20.77
N LEU A 580 -7.47 -3.88 -21.77
CA LEU A 580 -6.48 -4.70 -22.47
C LEU A 580 -6.15 -4.01 -23.79
N LEU A 581 -4.89 -3.64 -23.95
CA LEU A 581 -4.35 -3.12 -25.19
C LEU A 581 -3.48 -4.18 -25.84
N LYS A 582 -3.70 -4.34 -27.14
CA LYS A 582 -3.00 -5.35 -27.94
C LYS A 582 -1.76 -4.76 -28.56
N TYR A 583 -0.69 -5.53 -28.60
CA TYR A 583 0.39 -5.21 -29.51
C TYR A 583 -0.07 -5.45 -30.95
N SER A 584 0.28 -4.56 -31.88
CA SER A 584 -0.03 -4.76 -33.29
C SER A 584 1.21 -4.52 -34.12
N MET A 585 1.71 -5.60 -34.75
CA MET A 585 2.74 -5.46 -35.77
C MET A 585 2.18 -4.61 -36.92
N PRO A 586 2.74 -3.41 -37.16
CA PRO A 586 2.21 -2.58 -38.21
C PRO A 586 2.48 -3.25 -39.56
N HIS A 587 1.41 -3.43 -40.36
CA HIS A 587 1.54 -4.05 -41.68
C HIS A 587 2.06 -3.04 -42.70
N TYR A 588 3.24 -3.32 -43.25
CA TYR A 588 3.83 -2.54 -44.33
C TYR A 588 3.83 -3.30 -45.64
N SER A 589 3.87 -2.53 -46.73
CA SER A 589 4.55 -3.00 -47.92
C SER A 589 5.82 -2.22 -48.14
N LEU A 590 6.93 -2.94 -48.04
CA LEU A 590 8.21 -2.51 -48.55
C LEU A 590 8.32 -2.97 -50.02
N VAL A 591 8.32 -2.02 -50.95
CA VAL A 591 8.59 -2.30 -52.36
C VAL A 591 9.99 -1.80 -52.67
N VAL A 592 10.93 -2.74 -52.81
CA VAL A 592 12.28 -2.46 -53.30
C VAL A 592 12.29 -2.65 -54.81
N ALA A 593 12.30 -1.55 -55.56
CA ALA A 593 12.36 -1.57 -57.01
C ALA A 593 13.78 -1.24 -57.48
N LEU A 594 14.41 -2.20 -58.16
CA LEU A 594 15.60 -1.94 -58.96
C LEU A 594 15.17 -1.23 -60.24
N MET A 595 15.51 0.07 -60.36
CA MET A 595 15.29 0.81 -61.60
C MET A 595 16.29 0.33 -62.67
N CYS A 596 15.98 -0.78 -63.33
CA CYS A 596 16.69 -1.26 -64.52
C CYS A 596 15.70 -1.80 -65.55
N SER A 597 15.83 -1.35 -66.79
CA SER A 597 14.97 -1.78 -67.88
C SER A 597 15.17 -3.28 -68.20
N CYS A 598 14.10 -4.07 -68.01
CA CYS A 598 13.81 -5.42 -68.54
C CYS A 598 14.50 -6.70 -67.97
N ARG A 599 13.61 -7.57 -67.42
CA ARG A 599 13.51 -9.06 -67.39
C ARG A 599 14.52 -9.97 -66.62
N GLN A 600 13.97 -10.68 -65.62
CA GLN A 600 14.04 -12.12 -65.28
C GLN A 600 15.36 -12.95 -65.41
N GLN A 601 16.55 -12.36 -65.29
CA GLN A 601 17.81 -13.11 -65.05
C GLN A 601 18.74 -12.37 -64.07
N PRO A 602 19.69 -13.06 -63.40
CA PRO A 602 20.65 -12.42 -62.50
C PRO A 602 21.45 -11.32 -63.22
N TYR A 603 21.34 -10.09 -62.70
CA TYR A 603 21.92 -8.90 -63.32
C TYR A 603 23.43 -8.80 -63.01
N VAL A 604 24.25 -8.95 -64.05
CA VAL A 604 25.72 -8.83 -63.95
C VAL A 604 26.13 -7.40 -64.30
N ILE A 605 26.67 -6.67 -63.32
CA ILE A 605 27.22 -5.32 -63.51
C ILE A 605 28.51 -5.43 -64.34
N ARG A 606 28.51 -4.85 -65.55
CA ARG A 606 29.66 -4.83 -66.48
C ARG A 606 30.26 -3.42 -66.58
N SER A 607 31.54 -3.35 -66.94
CA SER A 607 32.40 -2.15 -67.02
C SER A 607 31.76 -0.81 -67.45
N PRO A 608 30.85 -0.72 -68.46
CA PRO A 608 30.29 0.58 -68.84
C PRO A 608 29.24 1.14 -67.85
N ARG A 609 28.67 0.34 -66.94
CA ARG A 609 27.72 0.79 -65.91
C ARG A 609 28.28 0.53 -64.52
N ARG A 610 28.91 1.54 -63.91
CA ARG A 610 29.53 1.46 -62.57
C ARG A 610 28.59 1.83 -61.41
N ARG A 611 27.30 2.07 -61.68
CA ARG A 611 26.33 2.52 -60.68
C ARG A 611 25.06 1.68 -60.75
N LEU A 612 24.50 1.43 -59.58
CA LEU A 612 23.22 0.77 -59.38
C LEU A 612 22.28 1.75 -58.67
N ALA A 613 21.07 1.91 -59.18
CA ALA A 613 20.03 2.71 -58.53
C ALA A 613 18.97 1.77 -57.94
N VAL A 614 18.64 2.00 -56.67
CA VAL A 614 17.62 1.26 -55.93
C VAL A 614 16.61 2.30 -55.46
N GLU A 615 15.34 2.11 -55.79
CA GLU A 615 14.24 2.88 -55.22
C GLU A 615 13.58 2.03 -54.14
N VAL A 616 13.46 2.59 -52.94
CA VAL A 616 12.76 1.94 -51.84
C VAL A 616 11.49 2.71 -51.52
N GLN A 617 10.34 2.07 -51.72
CA GLN A 617 9.06 2.64 -51.34
C GLN A 617 8.55 1.94 -50.07
N LEU A 618 8.39 2.71 -49.00
CA LEU A 618 7.77 2.26 -47.77
C LEU A 618 6.34 2.81 -47.72
N GLN A 619 5.36 1.93 -47.57
CA GLN A 619 3.97 2.31 -47.37
C GLN A 619 3.42 1.65 -46.11
N ASN A 620 2.90 2.48 -45.20
CA ASN A 620 2.12 2.03 -44.06
C ASN A 620 0.69 1.73 -44.53
N ARG A 621 0.21 0.50 -44.35
CA ARG A 621 -1.10 0.08 -44.87
C ARG A 621 -2.23 0.16 -43.86
N LEU A 622 -1.95 0.03 -42.56
CA LEU A 622 -2.97 -0.18 -41.53
C LEU A 622 -2.95 0.91 -40.45
N GLU A 623 -2.12 0.77 -39.44
CA GLU A 623 -2.16 1.61 -38.23
C GLU A 623 -1.00 2.58 -38.18
N ASN A 624 -1.08 3.59 -37.30
CA ASN A 624 0.07 4.47 -37.14
C ASN A 624 1.25 3.66 -36.61
N ALA A 625 2.45 4.02 -37.03
CA ALA A 625 3.66 3.41 -36.50
C ALA A 625 4.55 4.46 -35.86
N TYR A 626 5.23 4.08 -34.80
CA TYR A 626 6.08 5.00 -34.05
C TYR A 626 7.55 4.76 -34.37
N ASN A 627 8.30 5.85 -34.53
CA ASN A 627 9.75 5.87 -34.79
C ASN A 627 10.22 4.99 -35.95
N THR A 628 9.47 4.98 -37.06
CA THR A 628 9.78 4.15 -38.21
C THR A 628 11.14 4.48 -38.81
N SER A 629 12.05 3.51 -38.78
CA SER A 629 13.36 3.57 -39.41
C SER A 629 13.46 2.58 -40.57
N LEU A 630 14.30 2.88 -41.56
CA LEU A 630 14.63 1.98 -42.65
C LEU A 630 16.13 1.76 -42.68
N THR A 631 16.56 0.52 -42.44
CA THR A 631 17.97 0.15 -42.52
C THR A 631 18.27 -0.56 -43.84
N LEU A 632 19.19 0.00 -44.61
CA LEU A 632 19.67 -0.50 -45.89
C LEU A 632 20.99 -1.25 -45.70
N HIS A 633 21.01 -2.54 -45.99
CA HIS A 633 22.22 -3.34 -46.03
C HIS A 633 22.65 -3.65 -47.48
N TYR A 634 23.93 -3.49 -47.79
CA TYR A 634 24.51 -3.88 -49.08
C TYR A 634 25.81 -4.68 -48.92
N SER A 635 26.15 -5.46 -49.94
CA SER A 635 27.35 -6.32 -49.92
C SER A 635 28.66 -5.51 -49.90
N LYS A 636 29.70 -6.04 -49.25
CA LYS A 636 31.07 -5.48 -49.16
C LYS A 636 31.68 -4.98 -50.49
N ASN A 637 31.24 -5.52 -51.62
CA ASN A 637 31.74 -5.17 -52.95
C ASN A 637 31.07 -3.93 -53.56
N LEU A 638 30.20 -3.25 -52.81
CA LEU A 638 29.49 -2.04 -53.23
C LEU A 638 29.81 -0.89 -52.30
N HIS A 639 29.97 0.29 -52.88
CA HIS A 639 30.15 1.53 -52.15
C HIS A 639 28.93 2.42 -52.34
N PHE A 640 28.42 2.94 -51.23
CA PHE A 640 27.36 3.94 -51.24
C PHE A 640 27.87 5.22 -51.91
N SER A 641 27.10 5.76 -52.87
CA SER A 641 27.49 6.96 -53.63
C SER A 641 26.68 8.19 -53.22
N SER A 642 25.36 8.08 -53.14
CA SER A 642 24.44 9.19 -52.88
C SER A 642 23.03 8.66 -52.66
N LEU A 643 22.23 9.36 -51.87
CA LEU A 643 20.80 9.11 -51.69
C LEU A 643 19.99 10.28 -52.26
N SER A 644 18.93 9.99 -53.02
CA SER A 644 18.07 11.01 -53.62
C SER A 644 16.67 10.91 -53.04
N ILE A 645 16.43 11.69 -51.98
CA ILE A 645 15.18 11.61 -51.23
C ILE A 645 14.19 12.65 -51.76
N ARG A 646 12.92 12.27 -51.93
CA ARG A 646 11.83 13.21 -52.27
C ARG A 646 11.26 13.95 -51.05
N VAL A 647 11.65 13.53 -49.85
CA VAL A 647 11.19 14.03 -48.54
C VAL A 647 12.44 14.29 -47.70
N PRO A 648 12.50 15.34 -46.87
CA PRO A 648 13.64 15.54 -45.96
C PRO A 648 13.68 14.41 -44.92
N ILE A 649 14.52 13.40 -45.15
CA ILE A 649 14.78 12.27 -44.25
C ILE A 649 16.26 12.28 -43.90
N GLU A 650 16.58 12.15 -42.62
CA GLU A 650 17.96 12.03 -42.16
C GLU A 650 18.40 10.56 -42.25
N CYS A 651 19.54 10.33 -42.89
CA CYS A 651 20.15 9.00 -42.97
C CYS A 651 21.58 9.03 -42.44
N THR A 652 21.88 8.10 -41.55
CA THR A 652 23.18 7.96 -40.90
C THR A 652 23.84 6.65 -41.35
N ALA A 653 25.18 6.67 -41.46
CA ALA A 653 25.95 5.45 -41.74
C ALA A 653 26.11 4.67 -40.43
N LEU A 654 25.59 3.44 -40.38
CA LEU A 654 25.77 2.54 -39.23
C LEU A 654 27.09 1.76 -39.34
N SER A 655 27.49 1.40 -40.56
CA SER A 655 28.76 0.71 -40.84
C SER A 655 29.24 1.02 -42.26
N SER A 656 30.37 0.47 -42.69
CA SER A 656 30.83 0.62 -44.08
C SER A 656 29.83 0.09 -45.12
N ASN A 657 28.92 -0.79 -44.70
CA ASN A 657 28.01 -1.54 -45.56
C ASN A 657 26.52 -1.38 -45.19
N SER A 658 26.21 -0.47 -44.26
CA SER A 658 24.83 -0.24 -43.82
C SER A 658 24.56 1.23 -43.52
N HIS A 659 23.36 1.67 -43.90
CA HIS A 659 22.84 3.00 -43.60
C HIS A 659 21.45 2.88 -43.00
N SER A 660 21.15 3.64 -41.95
CA SER A 660 19.79 3.75 -41.41
C SER A 660 19.21 5.11 -41.74
N CYS A 661 17.96 5.13 -42.18
CA CYS A 661 17.21 6.32 -42.57
C CYS A 661 16.01 6.47 -41.65
N ASN A 662 15.89 7.60 -40.96
CA ASN A 662 14.78 7.86 -40.06
C ASN A 662 13.56 8.35 -40.84
N VAL A 663 12.67 7.43 -41.21
CA VAL A 663 11.58 7.68 -42.15
C VAL A 663 10.54 8.63 -41.56
N SER A 664 10.25 8.51 -40.27
CA SER A 664 9.44 9.50 -39.55
C SER A 664 9.62 9.43 -38.05
N TYR A 665 9.72 10.60 -37.42
CA TYR A 665 9.71 10.78 -35.98
C TYR A 665 8.66 11.86 -35.59
N PRO A 666 7.79 11.64 -34.60
CA PRO A 666 7.58 10.39 -33.85
C PRO A 666 6.60 9.41 -34.52
N VAL A 667 5.83 9.82 -35.54
CA VAL A 667 4.71 9.01 -36.08
C VAL A 667 4.70 8.90 -37.61
N PHE A 668 4.72 7.66 -38.13
CA PHE A 668 4.39 7.32 -39.52
C PHE A 668 2.91 7.00 -39.62
N ARG A 669 2.10 7.93 -40.16
CA ARG A 669 0.64 7.78 -40.15
C ARG A 669 0.17 6.64 -41.06
N SER A 670 -0.94 6.02 -40.67
CA SER A 670 -1.71 5.09 -41.51
C SER A 670 -1.88 5.61 -42.95
N GLN A 671 -1.74 4.72 -43.93
CA GLN A 671 -1.87 5.00 -45.38
C GLN A 671 -0.80 5.95 -45.95
N SER A 672 0.20 6.37 -45.16
CA SER A 672 1.29 7.21 -45.63
C SER A 672 2.29 6.43 -46.46
N LYS A 673 2.94 7.11 -47.41
CA LYS A 673 3.94 6.53 -48.30
C LYS A 673 5.18 7.41 -48.40
N VAL A 674 6.34 6.80 -48.29
CA VAL A 674 7.66 7.43 -48.47
C VAL A 674 8.41 6.69 -49.58
N SER A 675 9.22 7.42 -50.34
CA SER A 675 10.08 6.86 -51.39
C SER A 675 11.49 7.45 -51.28
N LEU A 676 12.48 6.56 -51.19
CA LEU A 676 13.89 6.81 -50.96
C LEU A 676 14.75 6.32 -52.14
#